data_AF-A0A9X1WLK8-F1
#
_entry.id   AF-A0A9X1WLK8-F1
#
_cell.length_a   1.000
_cell.length_b   1.000
_cell.length_c   1.000
_cell.angle_alpha   90.00
_cell.angle_beta   90.00
_cell.angle_gamma   90.00
#
_symmetry.space_group_name_H-M   'P 1'
#
loop_
_entity.id
_entity.type
_entity.pdbx_description
1 polymer ?
#
loop_
_entity_poly.entity_id
_entity_poly.type
_entity_poly.pdbx_seq_one_letter_code
_entity_poly.pdbx_strand_id
1 'polypeptide(L)'
;MIPSNYVEKVYAGYLGMNVGIRLGAPVEPTHWTYERIYQTYGDIKDYVKPFKNFAADDDANGPYYFLRALYDDAKDRDITPNDVARAWLNYSREGIGMFWWGGYGVSTEHTVYINLKHGIPAPQSGSIPQNGLIVAEQIGGQIFIDTWGLITPGNPKKAADLGEAAARVSHDGEGVLGARFFCAAISKAFETSNIKEIIAEGLAQIPAESTYSKVAHAVLDFHKEHPDDFRACREMLERDWGYDKYTGVCHIIPNAGVCVLAMIYGQGDFNRTVEIATMCSWDTDCNAGNVGTVLGVACGLDGIADHYRQPINDSIVMSGISGFLNILDIPTYAKELSILGYRIAKEPCPQWLTDSYKEDEIYFDFELPGSTHNIRVSDPFLCLVKHSEEMAYQGKGSLEIVFDRMARPQNAKVYYKPFYTRDEFNDERYSPTFAPKAYPGQKVSMQVYLDQWSGNEAMGIAPYIRLATSKKELVQGYIKLVDKEWLHVEFTIPDAEGELIDEVGIVLEAYSPAKFKSMGRIFIDEFRISGPSEYHIDFAKQQINFGCVTPFSHNHGAWSLEQDAMYLMTADPAEAYTGNYFAKDYSVSIRVNPQYGFSHLVAVRAQGAMRGYHAGLDEDGEVSLYINNFGYKKLAGSKFVWELDREYDVRVTAQGSTITLAIDGEELIKHQDDTFAYGMYGVTTLGAARTYFRDIRLTERV
;
A
#
# COMPACT_ATOMS: atom_id res chain seq x y z
N MET A 1 -19.17 17.25 -13.14
CA MET A 1 -18.44 16.85 -14.35
C MET A 1 -17.00 16.70 -13.95
N ILE A 2 -16.48 15.49 -14.08
CA ILE A 2 -15.10 15.16 -13.72
C ILE A 2 -14.13 15.91 -14.67
N PRO A 3 -13.05 16.54 -14.15
CA PRO A 3 -12.08 17.27 -14.98
C PRO A 3 -11.32 16.32 -15.91
N SER A 4 -10.88 16.79 -17.08
CA SER A 4 -10.21 15.95 -18.09
C SER A 4 -8.85 15.40 -17.64
N ASN A 5 -8.14 16.13 -16.76
CA ASN A 5 -6.88 15.72 -16.16
C ASN A 5 -7.05 15.06 -14.77
N TYR A 6 -8.24 14.51 -14.50
CA TYR A 6 -8.56 13.91 -13.20
C TYR A 6 -7.54 12.87 -12.74
N VAL A 7 -7.20 11.89 -13.60
CA VAL A 7 -6.27 10.80 -13.24
C VAL A 7 -4.87 11.31 -12.91
N GLU A 8 -4.37 12.27 -13.71
CA GLU A 8 -3.07 12.92 -13.47
C GLU A 8 -3.07 13.70 -12.15
N LYS A 9 -4.16 14.42 -11.84
CA LYS A 9 -4.29 15.13 -10.57
C LYS A 9 -4.42 14.19 -9.37
N VAL A 10 -5.10 13.05 -9.51
CA VAL A 10 -5.13 12.00 -8.47
C VAL A 10 -3.72 11.45 -8.24
N TYR A 11 -2.98 11.18 -9.32
CA TYR A 11 -1.60 10.72 -9.25
C TYR A 11 -0.69 11.74 -8.55
N ALA A 12 -0.77 13.02 -8.93
CA ALA A 12 -0.02 14.10 -8.30
C ALA A 12 -0.40 14.30 -6.83
N GLY A 13 -1.69 14.22 -6.49
CA GLY A 13 -2.17 14.29 -5.11
C GLY A 13 -1.61 13.16 -4.24
N TYR A 14 -1.69 11.91 -4.71
CA TYR A 14 -1.17 10.78 -3.96
C TYR A 14 0.37 10.78 -3.85
N LEU A 15 1.08 11.22 -4.90
CA LEU A 15 2.52 11.47 -4.82
C LEU A 15 2.82 12.55 -3.77
N GLY A 16 2.08 13.66 -3.80
CA GLY A 16 2.23 14.77 -2.87
C GLY A 16 2.06 14.36 -1.42
N MET A 17 1.07 13.52 -1.15
CA MET A 17 0.85 12.89 0.16
C MET A 17 2.12 12.19 0.65
N ASN A 18 2.66 11.28 -0.17
CA ASN A 18 3.78 10.43 0.22
C ASN A 18 5.12 11.18 0.25
N VAL A 19 5.28 12.24 -0.55
CA VAL A 19 6.40 13.17 -0.42
C VAL A 19 6.36 13.85 0.96
N GLY A 20 5.19 14.36 1.35
CA GLY A 20 4.98 14.99 2.65
C GLY A 20 5.28 14.05 3.82
N ILE A 21 4.68 12.86 3.81
CA ILE A 21 4.91 11.81 4.81
C ILE A 21 6.40 11.50 4.92
N ARG A 22 7.06 11.19 3.80
CA ARG A 22 8.49 10.85 3.79
C ARG A 22 9.39 11.98 4.30
N LEU A 23 9.03 13.23 4.05
CA LEU A 23 9.78 14.40 4.51
C LEU A 23 9.60 14.64 6.02
N GLY A 24 8.36 14.53 6.51
CA GLY A 24 8.01 14.77 7.91
C GLY A 24 8.42 13.63 8.84
N ALA A 25 8.22 12.39 8.41
CA ALA A 25 8.46 11.16 9.14
C ALA A 25 9.75 11.12 10.00
N PRO A 26 10.94 11.51 9.49
CA PRO A 26 12.17 11.42 10.27
C PRO A 26 12.28 12.42 11.43
N VAL A 27 11.42 13.45 11.44
CA VAL A 27 11.37 14.54 12.42
C VAL A 27 10.06 14.57 13.20
N GLU A 28 9.30 13.48 13.14
CA GLU A 28 8.08 13.24 13.92
C GLU A 28 8.33 13.26 15.45
N PRO A 29 7.35 13.69 16.25
CA PRO A 29 7.52 13.97 17.66
C PRO A 29 7.63 12.70 18.49
N THR A 30 8.73 12.67 19.22
CA THR A 30 8.93 12.02 20.53
C THR A 30 10.13 12.71 21.19
N HIS A 31 11.09 13.12 20.36
CA HIS A 31 12.24 13.93 20.73
C HIS A 31 12.47 15.16 19.83
N TRP A 32 11.80 15.28 18.67
CA TRP A 32 11.92 16.46 17.82
C TRP A 32 10.94 17.55 18.25
N THR A 33 11.46 18.61 18.89
CA THR A 33 10.74 19.86 19.10
C THR A 33 11.01 20.81 17.94
N TYR A 34 10.20 21.85 17.81
CA TYR A 34 10.42 22.93 16.85
C TYR A 34 11.87 23.49 16.93
N GLU A 35 12.37 23.76 18.13
CA GLU A 35 13.71 24.29 18.34
C GLU A 35 14.79 23.30 17.90
N ARG A 36 14.59 21.99 18.15
CA ARG A 36 15.56 20.96 17.75
C ARG A 36 15.61 20.81 16.24
N ILE A 37 14.46 20.83 15.55
CA ILE A 37 14.40 20.81 14.08
C ILE A 37 15.11 22.04 13.53
N TYR A 38 14.76 23.24 14.02
CA TYR A 38 15.37 24.49 13.58
C TYR A 38 16.90 24.52 13.82
N GLN A 39 17.37 24.13 14.99
CA GLN A 39 18.81 24.11 15.32
C GLN A 39 19.59 23.07 14.52
N THR A 40 18.96 21.98 14.09
CA THR A 40 19.62 20.88 13.37
C THR A 40 19.61 21.09 11.87
N TYR A 41 18.45 21.45 11.31
CA TYR A 41 18.23 21.49 9.86
C TYR A 41 18.01 22.92 9.31
N GLY A 42 17.70 23.90 10.16
CA GLY A 42 17.50 25.28 9.74
C GLY A 42 16.28 25.47 8.85
N ASP A 43 16.51 25.80 7.57
CA ASP A 43 15.46 25.90 6.55
C ASP A 43 15.54 24.66 5.65
N ILE A 44 14.57 23.75 5.80
CA ILE A 44 14.51 22.49 5.06
C ILE A 44 14.17 22.77 3.59
N LYS A 45 14.93 22.14 2.68
CA LYS A 45 14.84 22.29 1.21
C LYS A 45 15.03 20.98 0.43
N ASP A 46 15.13 19.87 1.16
CA ASP A 46 15.32 18.52 0.62
C ASP A 46 14.93 17.52 1.71
N TYR A 47 14.84 16.24 1.38
CA TYR A 47 14.68 15.17 2.37
C TYR A 47 15.78 15.23 3.43
N VAL A 48 15.36 15.20 4.70
CA VAL A 48 16.27 15.25 5.85
C VAL A 48 17.05 13.95 6.06
N LYS A 49 16.61 12.84 5.45
CA LYS A 49 17.28 11.53 5.50
C LYS A 49 17.15 10.76 4.18
N PRO A 50 18.22 10.07 3.74
CA PRO A 50 18.14 9.10 2.65
C PRO A 50 17.60 7.75 3.16
N PHE A 51 16.76 7.10 2.34
CA PHE A 51 16.22 5.76 2.58
C PHE A 51 16.51 4.86 1.37
N LYS A 52 16.84 3.59 1.60
CA LYS A 52 16.91 2.52 0.58
C LYS A 52 15.52 2.31 -0.03
N ASN A 53 14.57 2.00 0.85
CA ASN A 53 13.14 2.05 0.62
C ASN A 53 12.54 2.66 1.90
N PHE A 54 11.56 3.56 1.75
CA PHE A 54 10.85 4.12 2.89
C PHE A 54 9.91 3.04 3.45
N ALA A 55 9.94 2.81 4.78
CA ALA A 55 9.08 1.81 5.41
C ALA A 55 7.62 2.26 5.44
N ALA A 56 6.75 1.38 5.95
CA ALA A 56 5.33 1.69 6.06
C ALA A 56 5.08 2.82 7.05
N ASP A 57 4.00 3.54 6.78
CA ASP A 57 3.52 4.68 7.56
C ASP A 57 2.01 4.59 7.68
N ASP A 58 1.43 4.93 8.82
CA ASP A 58 -0.02 4.82 9.02
C ASP A 58 -0.82 5.83 8.21
N ASP A 59 -0.21 6.99 7.94
CA ASP A 59 -0.68 8.01 7.02
C ASP A 59 -0.82 7.51 5.58
N ALA A 60 0.04 6.57 5.18
CA ALA A 60 -0.11 5.89 3.90
C ALA A 60 -1.12 4.73 4.01
N ASN A 61 -1.07 3.96 5.10
CA ASN A 61 -1.88 2.76 5.29
C ASN A 61 -3.40 3.03 5.28
N GLY A 62 -3.86 3.98 6.10
CA GLY A 62 -5.28 4.25 6.29
C GLY A 62 -6.01 4.64 4.99
N PRO A 63 -5.52 5.63 4.22
CA PRO A 63 -6.13 6.04 2.95
C PRO A 63 -6.28 4.91 1.93
N TYR A 64 -5.42 3.89 1.97
CA TYR A 64 -5.56 2.72 1.12
C TYR A 64 -6.55 1.69 1.67
N TYR A 65 -6.35 1.25 2.91
CA TYR A 65 -7.10 0.13 3.48
C TYR A 65 -8.51 0.49 3.91
N PHE A 66 -8.74 1.69 4.43
CA PHE A 66 -10.09 2.07 4.88
C PHE A 66 -11.02 2.38 3.71
N LEU A 67 -10.45 2.85 2.60
CA LEU A 67 -11.18 3.00 1.35
C LEU A 67 -11.70 1.66 0.81
N ARG A 68 -11.10 0.53 1.23
CA ARG A 68 -11.56 -0.81 0.85
C ARG A 68 -13.02 -1.08 1.20
N ALA A 69 -13.57 -0.39 2.19
CA ALA A 69 -14.99 -0.45 2.51
C ALA A 69 -15.91 -0.18 1.30
N LEU A 70 -15.47 0.66 0.35
CA LEU A 70 -16.19 0.94 -0.91
C LEU A 70 -16.11 -0.19 -1.94
N TYR A 71 -15.11 -1.07 -1.83
CA TYR A 71 -15.03 -2.30 -2.64
C TYR A 71 -15.65 -3.49 -1.94
N ASP A 72 -15.71 -3.48 -0.60
CA ASP A 72 -16.08 -4.65 0.18
C ASP A 72 -17.55 -4.67 0.56
N ASP A 73 -18.05 -3.61 1.21
CA ASP A 73 -19.36 -3.60 1.85
C ASP A 73 -20.32 -2.54 1.25
N ALA A 74 -19.80 -1.44 0.71
CA ALA A 74 -20.57 -0.30 0.20
C ALA A 74 -20.40 -0.09 -1.33
N LYS A 75 -20.53 -1.19 -2.10
CA LYS A 75 -20.39 -1.14 -3.58
C LYS A 75 -21.48 -0.29 -4.26
N ASP A 76 -22.75 -0.54 -3.89
CA ASP A 76 -23.94 -0.03 -4.61
C ASP A 76 -24.85 0.87 -3.75
N ARG A 77 -24.32 1.38 -2.64
CA ARG A 77 -25.04 2.26 -1.70
C ARG A 77 -24.08 3.28 -1.09
N ASP A 78 -24.64 4.26 -0.39
CA ASP A 78 -23.82 5.19 0.39
C ASP A 78 -23.07 4.44 1.52
N ILE A 79 -21.83 4.88 1.75
CA ILE A 79 -20.95 4.38 2.81
C ILE A 79 -21.52 4.76 4.17
N THR A 80 -21.35 3.87 5.14
CA THR A 80 -21.63 4.12 6.56
C THR A 80 -20.34 3.94 7.36
N PRO A 81 -20.21 4.57 8.56
CA PRO A 81 -19.06 4.34 9.41
C PRO A 81 -18.80 2.85 9.69
N ASN A 82 -19.84 2.04 9.84
CA ASN A 82 -19.67 0.62 10.14
C ASN A 82 -19.04 -0.18 8.98
N ASP A 83 -19.16 0.27 7.74
CA ASP A 83 -18.46 -0.35 6.60
C ASP A 83 -16.95 -0.11 6.69
N VAL A 84 -16.55 1.09 7.09
CA VAL A 84 -15.15 1.44 7.31
C VAL A 84 -14.62 0.70 8.55
N ALA A 85 -15.41 0.58 9.61
CA ALA A 85 -15.06 -0.23 10.79
C ALA A 85 -14.81 -1.71 10.45
N ARG A 86 -15.55 -2.25 9.49
CA ARG A 86 -15.32 -3.60 8.97
C ARG A 86 -13.98 -3.70 8.25
N ALA A 87 -13.62 -2.71 7.43
CA ALA A 87 -12.29 -2.64 6.81
C ALA A 87 -11.16 -2.57 7.86
N TRP A 88 -11.34 -1.80 8.95
CA TRP A 88 -10.37 -1.75 10.05
C TRP A 88 -10.09 -3.14 10.64
N LEU A 89 -11.12 -3.88 11.03
CA LEU A 89 -10.97 -5.21 11.60
C LEU A 89 -10.40 -6.22 10.59
N ASN A 90 -10.81 -6.10 9.32
CA ASN A 90 -10.45 -7.07 8.30
C ASN A 90 -9.00 -6.91 7.79
N TYR A 91 -8.51 -5.68 7.63
CA TYR A 91 -7.19 -5.43 7.02
C TYR A 91 -6.07 -5.23 8.03
N SER A 92 -6.37 -5.00 9.31
CA SER A 92 -5.34 -4.82 10.34
C SER A 92 -4.85 -6.18 10.86
N ARG A 93 -3.55 -6.25 11.21
CA ARG A 93 -3.04 -7.31 12.09
C ARG A 93 -3.12 -6.79 13.51
N GLU A 94 -3.76 -7.56 14.38
CA GLU A 94 -4.01 -7.10 15.75
C GLU A 94 -2.69 -6.87 16.50
N GLY A 95 -2.48 -5.64 16.97
CA GLY A 95 -1.28 -5.26 17.72
C GLY A 95 -0.02 -5.03 16.89
N ILE A 96 -0.07 -5.15 15.55
CA ILE A 96 1.13 -5.09 14.70
C ILE A 96 0.91 -4.26 13.43
N GLY A 97 1.56 -3.10 13.35
CA GLY A 97 1.56 -2.25 12.15
C GLY A 97 0.21 -1.61 11.84
N MET A 98 -0.04 -1.22 10.58
CA MET A 98 -1.24 -0.49 10.09
C MET A 98 -1.41 0.91 10.67
N PHE A 99 -1.54 1.03 11.98
CA PHE A 99 -1.71 2.26 12.73
C PHE A 99 -1.08 2.16 14.12
N TRP A 100 -1.01 3.28 14.83
CA TRP A 100 -0.33 3.36 16.12
C TRP A 100 -1.02 2.56 17.24
N TRP A 101 -0.40 1.45 17.67
CA TRP A 101 -0.86 0.62 18.79
C TRP A 101 -0.47 1.18 20.17
N GLY A 102 -0.68 2.47 20.41
CA GLY A 102 -0.21 3.21 21.61
C GLY A 102 -0.85 2.84 22.95
N GLY A 103 -1.95 2.09 22.96
CA GLY A 103 -2.61 1.59 24.16
C GLY A 103 -4.04 2.12 24.32
N TYR A 104 -4.89 1.33 24.96
CA TYR A 104 -6.30 1.68 25.20
C TYR A 104 -6.43 2.92 26.10
N GLY A 105 -7.23 3.89 25.66
CA GLY A 105 -7.42 5.19 26.31
C GLY A 105 -6.29 6.21 26.05
N VAL A 106 -5.30 5.86 25.23
CA VAL A 106 -4.17 6.74 24.87
C VAL A 106 -4.12 6.93 23.36
N SER A 107 -4.01 5.84 22.60
CA SER A 107 -4.11 5.84 21.14
C SER A 107 -5.58 5.70 20.74
N THR A 108 -6.05 6.57 19.85
CA THR A 108 -7.43 6.52 19.36
C THR A 108 -7.66 5.27 18.54
N GLU A 109 -6.75 4.96 17.62
CA GLU A 109 -6.81 3.82 16.71
C GLU A 109 -6.83 2.50 17.50
N HIS A 110 -5.93 2.34 18.47
CA HIS A 110 -5.89 1.17 19.34
C HIS A 110 -7.18 1.06 20.16
N THR A 111 -7.63 2.14 20.79
CA THR A 111 -8.85 2.16 21.61
C THR A 111 -10.07 1.71 20.80
N VAL A 112 -10.21 2.26 19.60
CA VAL A 112 -11.34 1.99 18.70
C VAL A 112 -11.29 0.56 18.18
N TYR A 113 -10.11 0.05 17.81
CA TYR A 113 -9.97 -1.34 17.38
C TYR A 113 -10.48 -2.31 18.45
N ILE A 114 -10.10 -2.10 19.72
CA ILE A 114 -10.57 -2.92 20.84
C ILE A 114 -12.08 -2.75 21.08
N ASN A 115 -12.62 -1.53 20.98
CA ASN A 115 -14.06 -1.28 21.07
C ASN A 115 -14.83 -2.08 19.99
N LEU A 116 -14.36 -2.05 18.75
CA LEU A 116 -14.94 -2.79 17.63
C LEU A 116 -14.88 -4.31 17.86
N LYS A 117 -13.74 -4.84 18.33
CA LYS A 117 -13.59 -6.27 18.70
C LYS A 117 -14.55 -6.68 19.81
N HIS A 118 -14.87 -5.78 20.75
CA HIS A 118 -15.86 -6.01 21.80
C HIS A 118 -17.31 -5.73 21.38
N GLY A 119 -17.57 -5.50 20.09
CA GLY A 119 -18.91 -5.37 19.54
C GLY A 119 -19.55 -3.99 19.71
N ILE A 120 -18.77 -2.95 20.04
CA ILE A 120 -19.25 -1.56 20.03
C ILE A 120 -19.18 -1.08 18.58
N PRO A 121 -20.31 -0.81 17.90
CA PRO A 121 -20.30 -0.46 16.48
C PRO A 121 -19.88 0.99 16.24
N ALA A 122 -19.43 1.30 15.03
CA ALA A 122 -19.29 2.68 14.60
C ALA A 122 -20.68 3.31 14.34
N PRO A 123 -20.90 4.59 14.67
CA PRO A 123 -19.92 5.58 15.12
C PRO A 123 -19.67 5.60 16.63
N GLN A 124 -20.37 4.78 17.43
CA GLN A 124 -20.21 4.79 18.88
C GLN A 124 -18.77 4.44 19.30
N SER A 125 -18.11 3.54 18.57
CA SER A 125 -16.73 3.08 18.81
C SER A 125 -15.70 4.21 18.94
N GLY A 126 -15.87 5.31 18.19
CA GLY A 126 -15.00 6.49 18.18
C GLY A 126 -15.54 7.71 18.92
N SER A 127 -16.72 7.61 19.52
CA SER A 127 -17.46 8.76 20.01
C SER A 127 -16.91 9.37 21.30
N ILE A 128 -17.09 10.68 21.50
CA ILE A 128 -16.75 11.37 22.75
C ILE A 128 -17.43 10.72 23.98
N PRO A 129 -18.73 10.35 23.94
CA PRO A 129 -19.37 9.65 25.07
C PRO A 129 -18.72 8.31 25.42
N GLN A 130 -18.10 7.63 24.45
CA GLN A 130 -17.47 6.33 24.64
C GLN A 130 -16.03 6.45 25.16
N ASN A 131 -15.23 7.35 24.57
CA ASN A 131 -13.78 7.40 24.77
C ASN A 131 -13.30 8.66 25.53
N GLY A 132 -14.19 9.61 25.78
CA GLY A 132 -13.84 10.93 26.28
C GLY A 132 -13.31 11.87 25.19
N LEU A 133 -13.28 13.17 25.51
CA LEU A 133 -12.92 14.22 24.56
C LEU A 133 -11.50 14.07 24.00
N ILE A 134 -10.53 13.84 24.89
CA ILE A 134 -9.10 13.82 24.55
C ILE A 134 -8.77 12.73 23.52
N VAL A 135 -9.36 11.55 23.64
CA VAL A 135 -9.12 10.44 22.70
C VAL A 135 -9.88 10.66 21.40
N ALA A 136 -11.14 11.08 21.46
CA ALA A 136 -11.96 11.25 20.27
C ALA A 136 -11.51 12.39 19.34
N GLU A 137 -10.74 13.37 19.85
CA GLU A 137 -10.26 14.55 19.10
C GLU A 137 -8.74 14.55 18.81
N GLN A 138 -8.11 13.38 18.81
CA GLN A 138 -6.77 13.24 18.22
C GLN A 138 -6.82 13.38 16.70
N ILE A 139 -5.65 13.52 16.08
CA ILE A 139 -5.55 13.89 14.68
C ILE A 139 -5.95 12.79 13.69
N GLY A 140 -6.05 11.52 14.09
CA GLY A 140 -6.30 10.39 13.17
C GLY A 140 -7.52 10.58 12.26
N GLY A 141 -8.52 11.37 12.70
CA GLY A 141 -9.68 11.75 11.89
C GLY A 141 -9.31 12.53 10.63
N GLN A 142 -8.18 13.23 10.61
CA GLN A 142 -7.59 13.92 9.46
C GLN A 142 -6.53 13.06 8.73
N ILE A 143 -5.82 12.17 9.43
CA ILE A 143 -4.72 11.40 8.84
C ILE A 143 -5.20 10.52 7.68
N PHE A 144 -6.33 9.83 7.84
CA PHE A 144 -6.70 8.72 6.95
C PHE A 144 -7.63 9.08 5.78
N ILE A 145 -7.80 10.36 5.47
CA ILE A 145 -8.96 10.84 4.70
C ILE A 145 -8.65 11.24 3.25
N ASP A 146 -7.38 11.37 2.88
CA ASP A 146 -6.93 12.00 1.64
C ASP A 146 -7.58 11.39 0.39
N THR A 147 -7.60 10.07 0.30
CA THR A 147 -8.18 9.33 -0.83
C THR A 147 -9.68 9.55 -0.97
N TRP A 148 -10.41 9.82 0.11
CA TRP A 148 -11.83 10.13 0.07
C TRP A 148 -12.10 11.47 -0.62
N GLY A 149 -11.20 12.45 -0.46
CA GLY A 149 -11.22 13.69 -1.23
C GLY A 149 -10.85 13.46 -2.70
N LEU A 150 -9.81 12.64 -2.95
CA LEU A 150 -9.32 12.32 -4.30
C LEU A 150 -10.39 11.66 -5.17
N ILE A 151 -11.29 10.85 -4.62
CA ILE A 151 -12.38 10.20 -5.38
C ILE A 151 -13.61 11.09 -5.61
N THR A 152 -13.58 12.35 -5.19
CA THR A 152 -14.72 13.29 -5.31
C THR A 152 -14.32 14.63 -5.94
N PRO A 153 -13.77 14.64 -7.16
CA PRO A 153 -13.28 15.88 -7.78
C PRO A 153 -14.42 16.89 -8.01
N GLY A 154 -14.25 18.13 -7.54
CA GLY A 154 -15.20 19.23 -7.75
C GLY A 154 -16.54 19.07 -7.01
N ASN A 155 -16.63 18.21 -5.99
CA ASN A 155 -17.81 18.10 -5.13
C ASN A 155 -17.44 18.12 -3.63
N PRO A 156 -17.11 19.31 -3.08
CA PRO A 156 -16.59 19.43 -1.72
C PRO A 156 -17.56 18.93 -0.64
N LYS A 157 -18.88 19.09 -0.85
CA LYS A 157 -19.89 18.60 0.09
C LYS A 157 -19.90 17.07 0.16
N LYS A 158 -19.89 16.39 -0.98
CA LYS A 158 -19.86 14.92 -1.02
C LYS A 158 -18.53 14.40 -0.46
N ALA A 159 -17.42 15.07 -0.76
CA ALA A 159 -16.10 14.76 -0.21
C ALA A 159 -16.12 14.81 1.33
N ALA A 160 -16.62 15.92 1.89
CA ALA A 160 -16.74 16.09 3.33
C ALA A 160 -17.65 15.03 3.99
N ASP A 161 -18.76 14.66 3.34
CA ASP A 161 -19.67 13.64 3.88
C ASP A 161 -19.06 12.23 3.87
N LEU A 162 -18.25 11.89 2.86
CA LEU A 162 -17.49 10.64 2.84
C LEU A 162 -16.38 10.64 3.90
N GLY A 163 -15.63 11.74 4.02
CA GLY A 163 -14.61 11.91 5.06
C GLY A 163 -15.19 11.80 6.46
N GLU A 164 -16.35 12.41 6.72
CA GLU A 164 -17.07 12.28 7.99
C GLU A 164 -17.46 10.83 8.27
N ALA A 165 -18.00 10.12 7.27
CA ALA A 165 -18.37 8.72 7.46
C ALA A 165 -17.17 7.84 7.82
N ALA A 166 -16.01 8.08 7.19
CA ALA A 166 -14.77 7.37 7.49
C ALA A 166 -14.20 7.73 8.87
N ALA A 167 -14.12 9.02 9.20
CA ALA A 167 -13.56 9.49 10.47
C ALA A 167 -14.41 9.09 11.68
N ARG A 168 -15.73 9.01 11.53
CA ARG A 168 -16.66 8.62 12.61
C ARG A 168 -16.48 7.19 13.13
N VAL A 169 -15.64 6.36 12.49
CA VAL A 169 -15.24 5.06 13.05
C VAL A 169 -14.46 5.23 14.35
N SER A 170 -13.52 6.17 14.35
CA SER A 170 -12.53 6.34 15.40
C SER A 170 -12.58 7.68 16.12
N HIS A 171 -13.19 8.70 15.50
CA HIS A 171 -13.16 10.08 15.98
C HIS A 171 -14.55 10.69 16.09
N ASP A 172 -14.63 11.78 16.85
CA ASP A 172 -15.83 12.60 17.00
C ASP A 172 -15.41 14.07 17.25
N GLY A 173 -16.37 15.00 17.30
CA GLY A 173 -16.07 16.42 17.51
C GLY A 173 -15.09 17.00 16.48
N GLU A 174 -14.08 17.73 16.94
CA GLU A 174 -13.09 18.41 16.09
C GLU A 174 -12.29 17.41 15.22
N GLY A 175 -12.10 16.16 15.68
CA GLY A 175 -11.44 15.09 14.93
C GLY A 175 -12.14 14.80 13.58
N VAL A 176 -13.47 14.78 13.59
CA VAL A 176 -14.29 14.61 12.38
C VAL A 176 -14.33 15.87 11.53
N LEU A 177 -14.21 17.05 12.14
CA LEU A 177 -14.20 18.31 11.37
C LEU A 177 -12.93 18.44 10.53
N GLY A 178 -11.78 17.95 11.00
CA GLY A 178 -10.56 17.87 10.19
C GLY A 178 -10.74 17.03 8.93
N ALA A 179 -11.39 15.86 9.05
CA ALA A 179 -11.77 15.02 7.91
C ALA A 179 -12.58 15.80 6.86
N ARG A 180 -13.64 16.47 7.34
CA ARG A 180 -14.53 17.26 6.48
C ARG A 180 -13.78 18.38 5.77
N PHE A 181 -12.93 19.11 6.49
CA PHE A 181 -12.13 20.20 5.96
C PHE A 181 -11.21 19.71 4.84
N PHE A 182 -10.41 18.67 5.08
CA PHE A 182 -9.41 18.24 4.11
C PHE A 182 -10.02 17.55 2.89
N CYS A 183 -11.03 16.68 3.05
CA CYS A 183 -11.69 16.08 1.89
C CYS A 183 -12.28 17.16 0.97
N ALA A 184 -12.89 18.20 1.55
CA ALA A 184 -13.42 19.32 0.80
C ALA A 184 -12.32 20.16 0.12
N ALA A 185 -11.23 20.43 0.82
CA ALA A 185 -10.07 21.15 0.27
C ALA A 185 -9.44 20.40 -0.91
N ILE A 186 -9.22 19.09 -0.77
CA ILE A 186 -8.70 18.22 -1.84
C ILE A 186 -9.66 18.22 -3.04
N SER A 187 -10.96 18.04 -2.79
CA SER A 187 -11.98 18.12 -3.84
C SER A 187 -11.94 19.46 -4.57
N LYS A 188 -11.72 20.57 -3.85
CA LYS A 188 -11.66 21.92 -4.42
C LYS A 188 -10.40 22.17 -5.24
N ALA A 189 -9.27 21.58 -4.84
CA ALA A 189 -7.99 21.69 -5.54
C ALA A 189 -8.03 21.16 -6.98
N PHE A 190 -9.01 20.31 -7.32
CA PHE A 190 -9.24 19.91 -8.71
C PHE A 190 -9.64 21.08 -9.61
N GLU A 191 -10.27 22.12 -9.06
CA GLU A 191 -10.84 23.26 -9.81
C GLU A 191 -9.97 24.53 -9.78
N THR A 192 -9.13 24.70 -8.76
CA THR A 192 -8.36 25.93 -8.53
C THR A 192 -7.03 25.62 -7.85
N SER A 193 -6.02 26.46 -8.11
CA SER A 193 -4.75 26.47 -7.36
C SER A 193 -4.66 27.62 -6.35
N ASN A 194 -5.72 28.42 -6.22
CA ASN A 194 -5.79 29.51 -5.25
C ASN A 194 -5.98 28.97 -3.84
N ILE A 195 -4.91 28.96 -3.04
CA ILE A 195 -4.91 28.43 -1.67
C ILE A 195 -5.99 29.06 -0.78
N LYS A 196 -6.28 30.36 -0.94
CA LYS A 196 -7.31 31.02 -0.13
C LYS A 196 -8.71 30.48 -0.45
N GLU A 197 -8.98 30.17 -1.71
CA GLU A 197 -10.25 29.55 -2.12
C GLU A 197 -10.35 28.11 -1.60
N ILE A 198 -9.27 27.35 -1.65
CA ILE A 198 -9.20 25.97 -1.17
C ILE A 198 -9.46 25.91 0.35
N ILE A 199 -8.75 26.74 1.13
CA ILE A 199 -8.95 26.84 2.59
C ILE A 199 -10.38 27.28 2.90
N ALA A 200 -10.89 28.30 2.18
CA ALA A 200 -12.25 28.79 2.39
C ALA A 200 -13.31 27.71 2.11
N GLU A 201 -13.13 26.89 1.08
CA GLU A 201 -14.05 25.78 0.79
C GLU A 201 -14.01 24.71 1.87
N GLY A 202 -12.82 24.36 2.37
CA GLY A 202 -12.69 23.45 3.52
C GLY A 202 -13.44 23.97 4.75
N LEU A 203 -13.25 25.25 5.10
CA LEU A 203 -13.93 25.90 6.23
C LEU A 203 -15.45 25.96 6.04
N ALA A 204 -15.94 26.10 4.81
CA ALA A 204 -17.37 26.12 4.51
C ALA A 204 -18.08 24.78 4.81
N GLN A 205 -17.32 23.68 4.93
CA GLN A 205 -17.87 22.36 5.23
C GLN A 205 -17.90 22.00 6.72
N ILE A 206 -17.49 22.93 7.60
CA ILE A 206 -17.47 22.76 9.06
C ILE A 206 -18.17 23.94 9.77
N PRO A 207 -18.62 23.79 11.04
CA PRO A 207 -19.26 24.89 11.77
C PRO A 207 -18.31 26.07 11.98
N ALA A 208 -18.77 27.30 11.74
CA ALA A 208 -17.96 28.52 11.83
C ALA A 208 -17.48 28.81 13.27
N GLU A 209 -18.24 28.35 14.27
CA GLU A 209 -17.96 28.49 15.69
C GLU A 209 -17.08 27.38 16.28
N SER A 210 -16.76 26.35 15.51
CA SER A 210 -15.89 25.24 15.93
C SER A 210 -14.50 25.72 16.29
N THR A 211 -13.79 24.94 17.10
CA THR A 211 -12.42 25.25 17.50
C THR A 211 -11.48 25.14 16.31
N TYR A 212 -11.72 24.19 15.41
CA TYR A 212 -10.99 24.04 14.15
C TYR A 212 -11.11 25.30 13.28
N SER A 213 -12.33 25.83 13.10
CA SER A 213 -12.54 27.09 12.37
C SER A 213 -11.81 28.26 13.03
N LYS A 214 -11.82 28.35 14.36
CA LYS A 214 -11.16 29.44 15.10
C LYS A 214 -9.64 29.42 14.95
N VAL A 215 -8.98 28.27 15.06
CA VAL A 215 -7.52 28.18 14.88
C VAL A 215 -7.12 28.52 13.43
N ALA A 216 -7.90 28.06 12.45
CA ALA A 216 -7.67 28.38 11.04
C ALA A 216 -7.79 29.89 10.79
N HIS A 217 -8.83 30.53 11.32
CA HIS A 217 -9.01 31.98 11.21
C HIS A 217 -7.91 32.76 11.94
N ALA A 218 -7.46 32.31 13.11
CA ALA A 218 -6.34 32.93 13.82
C ALA A 218 -5.06 32.96 12.97
N VAL A 219 -4.75 31.86 12.28
CA VAL A 219 -3.63 31.79 11.34
C VAL A 219 -3.81 32.73 10.15
N LEU A 220 -4.99 32.73 9.53
CA LEU A 220 -5.29 33.58 8.38
C LEU A 220 -5.22 35.07 8.72
N ASP A 221 -5.69 35.45 9.91
CA ASP A 221 -5.64 36.83 10.39
C ASP A 221 -4.21 37.25 10.74
N PHE A 222 -3.44 36.38 11.42
CA PHE A 222 -2.02 36.63 11.68
C PHE A 222 -1.22 36.81 10.39
N HIS A 223 -1.45 35.97 9.38
CA HIS A 223 -0.80 36.09 8.08
C HIS A 223 -1.13 37.41 7.36
N LYS A 224 -2.32 38.01 7.56
CA LYS A 224 -2.63 39.33 6.97
C LYS A 224 -1.72 40.43 7.54
N GLU A 225 -1.34 40.33 8.80
CA GLU A 225 -0.48 41.29 9.49
C GLU A 225 1.01 41.00 9.28
N HIS A 226 1.37 39.72 9.14
CA HIS A 226 2.75 39.22 9.06
C HIS A 226 2.95 38.22 7.90
N PRO A 227 2.77 38.62 6.62
CA PRO A 227 2.68 37.67 5.50
C PRO A 227 3.95 36.88 5.18
N ASP A 228 5.13 37.36 5.62
CA ASP A 228 6.43 36.79 5.24
C ASP A 228 7.10 36.01 6.39
N ASP A 229 6.47 35.90 7.56
CA ASP A 229 7.06 35.31 8.76
C ASP A 229 6.22 34.16 9.35
N PHE A 230 6.31 33.00 8.70
CA PHE A 230 5.63 31.80 9.19
C PHE A 230 6.14 31.35 10.56
N ARG A 231 7.37 31.72 10.95
CA ARG A 231 7.96 31.34 12.25
C ARG A 231 7.30 32.13 13.37
N ALA A 232 7.06 33.43 13.19
CA ALA A 232 6.25 34.22 14.11
C ALA A 232 4.81 33.67 14.23
N CYS A 233 4.22 33.18 13.12
CA CYS A 233 2.92 32.52 13.16
C CYS A 233 2.97 31.20 13.95
N ARG A 234 4.03 30.40 13.79
CA ARG A 234 4.24 29.18 14.56
C ARG A 234 4.45 29.46 16.06
N GLU A 235 5.11 30.54 16.42
CA GLU A 235 5.22 30.99 17.82
C GLU A 235 3.84 31.37 18.41
N MET A 236 3.00 32.03 17.61
CA MET A 236 1.60 32.32 17.98
C MET A 236 0.80 31.02 18.20
N LEU A 237 0.96 30.03 17.30
CA LEU A 237 0.34 28.72 17.49
C LEU A 237 0.81 28.02 18.76
N GLU A 238 2.11 28.03 19.11
CA GLU A 238 2.58 27.48 20.39
C GLU A 238 1.88 28.16 21.57
N ARG A 239 1.89 29.49 21.56
CA ARG A 239 1.48 30.33 22.68
C ARG A 239 -0.01 30.22 22.95
N ASP A 240 -0.82 30.13 21.90
CA ASP A 240 -2.28 30.25 22.00
C ASP A 240 -3.00 28.92 21.72
N TRP A 241 -2.38 28.01 20.96
CA TRP A 241 -3.01 26.80 20.42
C TRP A 241 -2.20 25.51 20.61
N GLY A 242 -1.09 25.52 21.36
CA GLY A 242 -0.19 24.36 21.50
C GLY A 242 -0.77 23.16 22.26
N TYR A 243 -0.04 22.03 22.24
CA TYR A 243 -0.42 20.79 22.94
C TYR A 243 -0.59 20.93 24.46
N ASP A 244 -0.01 21.97 25.07
CA ASP A 244 -0.23 22.24 26.49
C ASP A 244 -1.61 22.86 26.80
N LYS A 245 -2.31 23.39 25.78
CA LYS A 245 -3.73 23.81 25.89
C LYS A 245 -4.68 22.75 25.35
N TYR A 246 -4.26 22.05 24.30
CA TYR A 246 -5.00 20.96 23.66
C TYR A 246 -4.31 19.63 23.98
N THR A 247 -4.63 19.09 25.16
CA THR A 247 -3.99 17.90 25.71
C THR A 247 -4.33 16.65 24.91
N GLY A 248 -3.42 15.67 24.90
CA GLY A 248 -3.47 14.46 24.10
C GLY A 248 -2.06 14.18 23.60
N VAL A 249 -1.84 13.05 22.93
CA VAL A 249 -0.52 12.78 22.32
C VAL A 249 -0.35 13.60 21.05
N CYS A 250 -1.39 13.63 20.21
CA CYS A 250 -1.41 14.35 18.93
C CYS A 250 -2.80 14.99 18.69
N HIS A 251 -3.17 15.98 19.51
CA HIS A 251 -4.49 16.63 19.38
C HIS A 251 -4.66 17.33 18.02
N ILE A 252 -5.87 17.34 17.46
CA ILE A 252 -6.10 17.83 16.09
C ILE A 252 -5.92 19.35 15.91
N ILE A 253 -6.35 20.17 16.87
CA ILE A 253 -6.38 21.64 16.75
C ILE A 253 -5.02 22.31 16.47
N PRO A 254 -3.93 22.04 17.23
CA PRO A 254 -2.62 22.63 16.92
C PRO A 254 -2.14 22.26 15.51
N ASN A 255 -2.31 21.00 15.13
CA ASN A 255 -1.94 20.47 13.83
C ASN A 255 -2.77 21.07 12.69
N ALA A 256 -4.08 21.26 12.87
CA ALA A 256 -4.93 22.00 11.93
C ALA A 256 -4.39 23.42 11.68
N GLY A 257 -3.94 24.10 12.75
CA GLY A 257 -3.24 25.38 12.66
C GLY A 257 -1.98 25.31 11.81
N VAL A 258 -1.14 24.28 12.02
CA VAL A 258 0.08 24.06 11.21
C VAL A 258 -0.25 23.84 9.74
N CYS A 259 -1.26 23.05 9.42
CA CYS A 259 -1.66 22.81 8.03
C CYS A 259 -2.12 24.10 7.34
N VAL A 260 -2.98 24.88 7.99
CA VAL A 260 -3.45 26.18 7.45
C VAL A 260 -2.28 27.15 7.31
N LEU A 261 -1.35 27.17 8.27
CA LEU A 261 -0.13 27.97 8.24
C LEU A 261 0.73 27.57 7.05
N ALA A 262 1.03 26.28 6.89
CA ALA A 262 1.86 25.78 5.81
C ALA A 262 1.27 26.14 4.45
N MET A 263 -0.03 25.92 4.25
CA MET A 263 -0.70 26.27 3.00
C MET A 263 -0.64 27.78 2.71
N ILE A 264 -1.00 28.64 3.67
CA ILE A 264 -1.09 30.09 3.41
C ILE A 264 0.29 30.72 3.19
N TYR A 265 1.31 30.32 3.96
CA TYR A 265 2.69 30.82 3.81
C TYR A 265 3.45 30.14 2.67
N GLY A 266 3.04 28.94 2.27
CA GLY A 266 3.54 28.27 1.06
C GLY A 266 3.04 28.91 -0.24
N GLN A 267 1.97 29.72 -0.17
CA GLN A 267 1.48 30.56 -1.27
C GLN A 267 1.20 29.82 -2.60
N GLY A 268 0.84 28.54 -2.53
CA GLY A 268 0.58 27.71 -3.71
C GLY A 268 1.82 27.03 -4.29
N ASP A 269 2.99 27.14 -3.64
CA ASP A 269 4.17 26.34 -3.95
C ASP A 269 4.11 25.02 -3.16
N PHE A 270 4.02 23.90 -3.88
CA PHE A 270 3.95 22.57 -3.27
C PHE A 270 5.16 22.30 -2.36
N ASN A 271 6.37 22.50 -2.90
CA ASN A 271 7.63 22.15 -2.23
C ASN A 271 7.76 22.96 -0.94
N ARG A 272 7.50 24.27 -1.03
CA ARG A 272 7.60 25.13 0.14
C ARG A 272 6.54 24.81 1.19
N THR A 273 5.34 24.40 0.77
CA THR A 273 4.25 24.04 1.68
C THR A 273 4.63 22.83 2.54
N VAL A 274 5.11 21.73 1.94
CA VAL A 274 5.49 20.51 2.68
C VAL A 274 6.74 20.74 3.57
N GLU A 275 7.68 21.58 3.12
CA GLU A 275 8.83 22.01 3.93
C GLU A 275 8.40 22.79 5.17
N ILE A 276 7.47 23.76 5.02
CA ILE A 276 6.96 24.55 6.15
C ILE A 276 6.21 23.66 7.14
N ALA A 277 5.33 22.78 6.66
CA ALA A 277 4.61 21.84 7.52
C ALA A 277 5.58 20.99 8.35
N THR A 278 6.62 20.45 7.71
CA THR A 278 7.67 19.66 8.38
C THR A 278 8.44 20.49 9.41
N MET A 279 8.80 21.73 9.09
CA MET A 279 9.55 22.61 10.00
C MET A 279 8.74 23.06 11.22
N CYS A 280 7.41 23.04 11.15
CA CYS A 280 6.54 23.47 12.24
C CYS A 280 6.47 22.47 13.42
N SER A 281 7.08 21.28 13.31
CA SER A 281 7.03 20.22 14.33
C SER A 281 5.59 19.76 14.61
N TRP A 282 5.34 19.20 15.80
CA TRP A 282 4.14 18.39 16.09
C TRP A 282 4.03 17.27 15.07
N ASP A 283 2.85 16.89 14.63
CA ASP A 283 2.67 15.67 13.86
C ASP A 283 3.11 15.85 12.38
N THR A 284 4.41 15.74 12.13
CA THR A 284 5.05 16.30 10.92
C THR A 284 4.75 15.55 9.65
N ASP A 285 4.76 14.22 9.67
CA ASP A 285 4.41 13.37 8.52
C ASP A 285 2.96 13.62 8.11
N CYS A 286 2.02 13.64 9.06
CA CYS A 286 0.63 13.87 8.70
C CYS A 286 0.35 15.29 8.21
N ASN A 287 0.90 16.30 8.91
CA ASN A 287 0.70 17.68 8.51
C ASN A 287 1.28 17.92 7.11
N ALA A 288 2.47 17.41 6.83
CA ALA A 288 3.10 17.53 5.51
C ALA A 288 2.38 16.66 4.47
N GLY A 289 1.90 15.48 4.84
CA GLY A 289 1.14 14.57 3.99
C GLY A 289 -0.17 15.18 3.51
N ASN A 290 -1.03 15.64 4.42
CA ASN A 290 -2.34 16.18 4.07
C ASN A 290 -2.24 17.45 3.20
N VAL A 291 -1.34 18.39 3.56
CA VAL A 291 -1.12 19.58 2.70
C VAL A 291 -0.44 19.20 1.39
N GLY A 292 0.39 18.15 1.39
CA GLY A 292 1.00 17.57 0.20
C GLY A 292 -0.05 17.06 -0.78
N THR A 293 -1.11 16.38 -0.31
CA THR A 293 -2.21 15.95 -1.17
C THR A 293 -2.94 17.13 -1.80
N VAL A 294 -3.32 18.13 -0.99
CA VAL A 294 -4.03 19.33 -1.46
C VAL A 294 -3.22 20.05 -2.55
N LEU A 295 -1.93 20.30 -2.29
CA LEU A 295 -1.05 21.00 -3.22
C LEU A 295 -0.68 20.14 -4.43
N GLY A 296 -0.53 18.82 -4.27
CA GLY A 296 -0.28 17.91 -5.39
C GLY A 296 -1.42 17.96 -6.41
N VAL A 297 -2.67 17.97 -5.94
CA VAL A 297 -3.86 18.13 -6.82
C VAL A 297 -3.92 19.54 -7.43
N ALA A 298 -3.63 20.58 -6.63
CA ALA A 298 -3.73 21.98 -7.04
C ALA A 298 -2.67 22.36 -8.11
N CYS A 299 -1.43 21.94 -7.89
CA CYS A 299 -0.26 22.31 -8.69
C CYS A 299 0.04 21.30 -9.81
N GLY A 300 -0.46 20.06 -9.70
CA GLY A 300 -0.13 18.98 -10.63
C GLY A 300 1.32 18.51 -10.50
N LEU A 301 1.73 17.60 -11.39
CA LEU A 301 3.05 16.95 -11.35
C LEU A 301 4.19 17.97 -11.49
N ASP A 302 4.03 18.99 -12.33
CA ASP A 302 5.02 20.04 -12.58
C ASP A 302 5.35 20.87 -11.32
N GLY A 303 4.45 20.88 -10.33
CA GLY A 303 4.67 21.57 -9.06
C GLY A 303 5.60 20.82 -8.10
N ILE A 304 5.78 19.51 -8.30
CA ILE A 304 6.56 18.64 -7.41
C ILE A 304 7.99 18.52 -7.93
N ALA A 305 8.97 19.03 -7.18
CA ALA A 305 10.35 19.00 -7.62
C ALA A 305 10.91 17.56 -7.72
N ASP A 306 11.79 17.32 -8.71
CA ASP A 306 12.34 15.99 -8.98
C ASP A 306 13.05 15.37 -7.77
N HIS A 307 13.74 16.16 -6.95
CA HIS A 307 14.43 15.63 -5.76
C HIS A 307 13.46 15.07 -4.71
N TYR A 308 12.19 15.51 -4.71
CA TYR A 308 11.14 14.90 -3.89
C TYR A 308 10.48 13.70 -4.57
N ARG A 309 10.21 13.80 -5.87
CA ARG A 309 9.50 12.75 -6.63
C ARG A 309 10.37 11.52 -6.90
N GLN A 310 11.59 11.71 -7.39
CA GLN A 310 12.48 10.62 -7.83
C GLN A 310 12.75 9.58 -6.73
N PRO A 311 12.99 9.96 -5.46
CA PRO A 311 13.21 8.96 -4.42
C PRO A 311 11.99 8.11 -4.07
N ILE A 312 10.76 8.58 -4.33
CA ILE A 312 9.53 7.78 -4.15
C ILE A 312 9.46 6.67 -5.22
N ASN A 313 9.88 6.98 -6.45
CA ASN A 313 9.95 6.04 -7.58
C ASN A 313 8.67 5.20 -7.74
N ASP A 314 7.51 5.84 -7.58
CA ASP A 314 6.17 5.24 -7.72
C ASP A 314 5.84 4.04 -6.82
N SER A 315 6.64 3.78 -5.77
CA SER A 315 6.37 2.67 -4.85
C SER A 315 6.15 3.14 -3.43
N ILE A 316 5.08 2.63 -2.83
CA ILE A 316 4.80 2.74 -1.40
C ILE A 316 4.72 1.35 -0.79
N VAL A 317 5.32 1.22 0.40
CA VAL A 317 5.26 0.02 1.22
C VAL A 317 4.23 0.25 2.31
N MET A 318 3.40 -0.75 2.56
CA MET A 318 2.28 -0.65 3.50
C MET A 318 2.35 -1.76 4.54
N SER A 319 1.50 -1.66 5.56
CA SER A 319 1.41 -2.66 6.62
C SER A 319 -0.04 -3.06 6.95
N GLY A 320 -0.64 -3.90 6.11
CA GLY A 320 -1.85 -4.64 6.42
C GLY A 320 -1.64 -6.15 6.52
N ILE A 321 -2.74 -6.85 6.78
CA ILE A 321 -2.82 -8.32 6.87
C ILE A 321 -2.40 -9.01 5.58
N SER A 322 -2.62 -8.37 4.42
CA SER A 322 -2.26 -8.94 3.11
C SER A 322 -0.88 -8.46 2.69
N GLY A 323 0.10 -9.35 2.75
CA GLY A 323 1.46 -9.07 2.29
C GLY A 323 1.54 -8.71 0.80
N PHE A 324 0.58 -9.16 -0.02
CA PHE A 324 0.52 -8.83 -1.45
C PHE A 324 0.09 -7.38 -1.68
N LEU A 325 -0.87 -6.90 -0.88
CA LEU A 325 -1.34 -5.52 -0.95
C LEU A 325 -0.34 -4.52 -0.35
N ASN A 326 0.63 -5.01 0.43
CA ASN A 326 1.65 -4.18 1.07
C ASN A 326 2.70 -3.60 0.12
N ILE A 327 2.66 -3.95 -1.17
CA ILE A 327 3.54 -3.40 -2.21
C ILE A 327 2.67 -2.59 -3.16
N LEU A 328 2.54 -1.29 -2.95
CA LEU A 328 1.64 -0.43 -3.74
C LEU A 328 2.41 0.26 -4.87
N ASP A 329 1.84 0.23 -6.07
CA ASP A 329 2.28 1.00 -7.24
C ASP A 329 1.36 2.23 -7.39
N ILE A 330 1.95 3.42 -7.30
CA ILE A 330 1.17 4.66 -7.26
C ILE A 330 0.40 4.92 -8.56
N PRO A 331 1.00 4.82 -9.77
CA PRO A 331 0.27 5.02 -11.03
C PRO A 331 -0.92 4.07 -11.19
N THR A 332 -0.76 2.78 -10.87
CA THR A 332 -1.87 1.81 -10.90
C THR A 332 -2.95 2.18 -9.88
N TYR A 333 -2.58 2.57 -8.67
CA TYR A 333 -3.55 2.97 -7.65
C TYR A 333 -4.30 4.27 -8.01
N ALA A 334 -3.62 5.24 -8.63
CA ALA A 334 -4.28 6.46 -9.09
C ALA A 334 -5.36 6.18 -10.15
N LYS A 335 -5.14 5.19 -11.02
CA LYS A 335 -6.15 4.72 -11.97
C LYS A 335 -7.31 4.03 -11.26
N GLU A 336 -7.03 3.16 -10.29
CA GLU A 336 -8.04 2.49 -9.46
C GLU A 336 -8.95 3.52 -8.74
N LEU A 337 -8.34 4.50 -8.06
CA LEU A 337 -9.04 5.62 -7.40
C LEU A 337 -9.89 6.42 -8.39
N SER A 338 -9.37 6.66 -9.59
CA SER A 338 -10.09 7.42 -10.61
C SER A 338 -11.33 6.66 -11.11
N ILE A 339 -11.22 5.35 -11.35
CA ILE A 339 -12.38 4.49 -11.68
C ILE A 339 -13.43 4.55 -10.57
N LEU A 340 -12.99 4.47 -9.31
CA LEU A 340 -13.86 4.62 -8.15
C LEU A 340 -14.53 6.01 -8.11
N GLY A 341 -13.80 7.08 -8.44
CA GLY A 341 -14.37 8.43 -8.51
C GLY A 341 -15.44 8.59 -9.58
N TYR A 342 -15.26 8.02 -10.78
CA TYR A 342 -16.31 7.95 -11.81
C TYR A 342 -17.56 7.24 -11.29
N ARG A 343 -17.38 6.10 -10.59
CA ARG A 343 -18.48 5.36 -9.95
C ARG A 343 -19.23 6.23 -8.93
N ILE A 344 -18.51 6.92 -8.04
CA ILE A 344 -19.11 7.79 -7.01
C ILE A 344 -19.84 8.99 -7.62
N ALA A 345 -19.27 9.59 -8.67
CA ALA A 345 -19.91 10.66 -9.42
C ALA A 345 -21.13 10.21 -10.24
N LYS A 346 -21.32 8.89 -10.40
CA LYS A 346 -22.31 8.27 -11.31
C LYS A 346 -22.13 8.76 -12.76
N GLU A 347 -20.89 9.01 -13.14
CA GLU A 347 -20.48 9.36 -14.50
C GLU A 347 -19.83 8.13 -15.17
N PRO A 348 -20.02 7.89 -16.48
CA PRO A 348 -19.41 6.75 -17.16
C PRO A 348 -17.88 6.87 -17.14
N CYS A 349 -17.20 5.80 -16.70
CA CYS A 349 -15.74 5.74 -16.74
C CYS A 349 -15.24 5.66 -18.19
N PRO A 350 -14.22 6.46 -18.59
CA PRO A 350 -13.61 6.36 -19.91
C PRO A 350 -13.03 4.98 -20.17
N GLN A 351 -13.22 4.47 -21.40
CA GLN A 351 -12.77 3.13 -21.79
C GLN A 351 -11.25 2.93 -21.65
N TRP A 352 -10.46 3.95 -22.02
CA TRP A 352 -8.99 3.88 -21.90
C TRP A 352 -8.56 3.61 -20.45
N LEU A 353 -9.27 4.19 -19.47
CA LEU A 353 -8.93 4.04 -18.06
C LEU A 353 -9.29 2.64 -17.55
N THR A 354 -10.43 2.09 -17.97
CA THR A 354 -10.80 0.70 -17.64
C THR A 354 -9.90 -0.32 -18.32
N ASP A 355 -9.37 0.00 -19.50
CA ASP A 355 -8.44 -0.87 -20.22
C ASP A 355 -7.04 -0.87 -19.57
N SER A 356 -6.66 0.27 -19.01
CA SER A 356 -5.38 0.58 -18.36
C SER A 356 -5.23 -0.01 -16.93
N TYR A 357 -6.34 -0.37 -16.27
CA TYR A 357 -6.33 -1.01 -14.96
C TYR A 357 -6.68 -2.50 -15.05
N LYS A 358 -5.85 -3.36 -14.45
CA LYS A 358 -6.06 -4.81 -14.31
C LYS A 358 -5.87 -5.18 -12.85
N GLU A 359 -6.91 -5.70 -12.20
CA GLU A 359 -6.89 -6.01 -10.77
C GLU A 359 -6.04 -7.26 -10.47
N ASP A 360 -6.07 -8.25 -11.36
CA ASP A 360 -5.41 -9.56 -11.22
C ASP A 360 -4.09 -9.69 -11.99
N GLU A 361 -3.58 -8.59 -12.57
CA GLU A 361 -2.33 -8.57 -13.33
C GLU A 361 -1.45 -7.40 -12.90
N ILE A 362 -0.14 -7.53 -13.09
CA ILE A 362 0.74 -6.36 -13.16
C ILE A 362 0.63 -5.83 -14.58
N TYR A 363 0.22 -4.57 -14.74
CA TYR A 363 0.17 -3.90 -16.03
C TYR A 363 0.67 -2.47 -15.92
N PHE A 364 1.85 -2.23 -16.49
CA PHE A 364 2.50 -0.94 -16.57
C PHE A 364 2.50 -0.45 -18.02
N ASP A 365 1.64 0.53 -18.30
CA ASP A 365 1.49 1.17 -19.61
C ASP A 365 2.24 2.51 -19.71
N PHE A 366 2.80 3.01 -18.60
CA PHE A 366 3.56 4.26 -18.54
C PHE A 366 2.81 5.50 -19.06
N GLU A 367 1.48 5.49 -19.09
CA GLU A 367 0.68 6.57 -19.68
C GLU A 367 0.62 7.84 -18.81
N LEU A 368 0.93 7.73 -17.51
CA LEU A 368 0.96 8.89 -16.63
C LEU A 368 2.32 9.59 -16.72
N PRO A 369 2.37 10.92 -16.96
CA PRO A 369 3.64 11.65 -17.11
C PRO A 369 4.57 11.45 -15.92
N GLY A 370 5.84 11.14 -16.19
CA GLY A 370 6.84 10.88 -15.15
C GLY A 370 6.71 9.54 -14.42
N SER A 371 5.76 8.68 -14.80
CA SER A 371 5.61 7.35 -14.19
C SER A 371 6.74 6.40 -14.60
N THR A 372 7.20 5.65 -13.62
CA THR A 372 8.28 4.67 -13.70
C THR A 372 7.83 3.29 -13.23
N HIS A 373 6.68 3.21 -12.53
CA HIS A 373 6.15 1.99 -11.92
C HIS A 373 7.18 1.22 -11.06
N ASN A 374 8.07 1.98 -10.42
CA ASN A 374 9.19 1.46 -9.64
C ASN A 374 10.11 0.52 -10.40
N ILE A 375 10.22 0.66 -11.72
CA ILE A 375 11.27 -0.01 -12.50
C ILE A 375 12.61 0.62 -12.15
N ARG A 376 13.60 -0.22 -11.88
CA ARG A 376 14.93 0.16 -11.39
C ARG A 376 16.02 -0.29 -12.35
N VAL A 377 17.17 0.37 -12.26
CA VAL A 377 18.41 -0.07 -12.91
C VAL A 377 19.41 -0.55 -11.86
N SER A 378 20.17 -1.62 -12.16
CA SER A 378 21.18 -2.13 -11.22
C SER A 378 22.45 -1.29 -11.17
N ASP A 379 22.71 -0.50 -12.20
CA ASP A 379 23.88 0.37 -12.30
C ASP A 379 23.43 1.77 -12.78
N PRO A 380 23.16 2.70 -11.84
CA PRO A 380 22.75 4.07 -12.18
C PRO A 380 23.89 4.92 -12.76
N PHE A 381 25.13 4.42 -12.78
CA PHE A 381 26.24 5.09 -13.46
C PHE A 381 26.25 4.77 -14.95
N LEU A 382 25.94 3.52 -15.32
CA LEU A 382 25.83 3.10 -16.74
C LEU A 382 24.46 3.39 -17.35
N CYS A 383 23.41 3.37 -16.54
CA CYS A 383 22.03 3.52 -17.00
C CYS A 383 21.28 4.61 -16.24
N LEU A 384 20.48 5.40 -16.96
CA LEU A 384 19.51 6.32 -16.37
C LEU A 384 18.11 5.89 -16.77
N VAL A 385 17.19 5.82 -15.81
CA VAL A 385 15.78 5.53 -16.04
C VAL A 385 14.95 6.80 -15.88
N LYS A 386 14.00 7.02 -16.79
CA LYS A 386 13.00 8.09 -16.69
C LYS A 386 11.78 7.76 -17.56
N HIS A 387 10.66 8.42 -17.31
CA HIS A 387 9.54 8.44 -18.25
C HIS A 387 9.88 9.24 -19.51
N SER A 388 9.23 8.92 -20.64
CA SER A 388 9.37 9.64 -21.90
C SER A 388 8.08 9.61 -22.72
N GLU A 389 7.82 10.69 -23.45
CA GLU A 389 6.78 10.77 -24.49
C GLU A 389 7.37 10.77 -25.91
N GLU A 390 8.69 10.59 -26.05
CA GLU A 390 9.36 10.65 -27.36
C GLU A 390 9.03 9.44 -28.25
N MET A 391 8.85 8.28 -27.64
CA MET A 391 8.54 7.01 -28.29
C MET A 391 7.58 6.23 -27.39
N ALA A 392 6.52 5.67 -27.97
CA ALA A 392 5.62 4.76 -27.28
C ALA A 392 5.18 3.67 -28.26
N TYR A 393 4.91 2.47 -27.76
CA TYR A 393 4.36 1.39 -28.57
C TYR A 393 2.84 1.54 -28.67
N GLN A 394 2.19 1.78 -27.53
CA GLN A 394 0.80 2.16 -27.39
C GLN A 394 0.68 3.50 -26.65
N GLY A 395 -0.46 4.17 -26.78
CA GLY A 395 -0.71 5.42 -26.05
C GLY A 395 0.29 6.53 -26.37
N LYS A 396 0.88 7.12 -25.33
CA LYS A 396 1.76 8.29 -25.42
C LYS A 396 3.05 8.14 -24.63
N GLY A 397 3.04 7.35 -23.56
CA GLY A 397 4.16 7.26 -22.63
C GLY A 397 4.93 5.95 -22.78
N SER A 398 6.20 5.98 -22.42
CA SER A 398 7.00 4.77 -22.19
C SER A 398 8.09 5.03 -21.16
N LEU A 399 8.74 3.96 -20.71
CA LEU A 399 9.92 4.04 -19.87
C LEU A 399 11.18 4.13 -20.72
N GLU A 400 11.94 5.21 -20.61
CA GLU A 400 13.23 5.40 -21.26
C GLU A 400 14.38 4.96 -20.35
N ILE A 401 15.27 4.10 -20.86
CA ILE A 401 16.52 3.72 -20.22
C ILE A 401 17.66 4.17 -21.13
N VAL A 402 18.36 5.23 -20.74
CA VAL A 402 19.58 5.69 -21.41
C VAL A 402 20.74 4.82 -20.95
N PHE A 403 21.52 4.28 -21.87
CA PHE A 403 22.78 3.61 -21.58
C PHE A 403 23.95 4.45 -22.09
N ASP A 404 24.91 4.74 -21.20
CA ASP A 404 26.06 5.58 -21.53
C ASP A 404 27.36 4.78 -21.58
N ARG A 405 28.01 4.78 -22.74
CA ARG A 405 29.40 4.35 -22.92
C ARG A 405 29.70 2.93 -22.40
N MET A 406 28.75 2.01 -22.55
CA MET A 406 28.93 0.60 -22.20
C MET A 406 29.79 -0.13 -23.25
N ALA A 407 30.60 -1.08 -22.80
CA ALA A 407 31.37 -1.96 -23.68
C ALA A 407 31.42 -3.38 -23.14
N ARG A 408 31.56 -4.38 -24.02
CA ARG A 408 31.69 -5.78 -23.64
C ARG A 408 32.79 -5.97 -22.59
N PRO A 409 32.54 -6.70 -21.48
CA PRO A 409 31.35 -7.50 -21.16
C PRO A 409 30.35 -6.79 -20.21
N GLN A 410 30.32 -5.46 -20.18
CA GLN A 410 29.44 -4.72 -19.28
C GLN A 410 27.95 -4.99 -19.58
N ASN A 411 27.18 -5.10 -18.50
CA ASN A 411 25.75 -5.23 -18.52
C ASN A 411 25.13 -4.41 -17.38
N ALA A 412 23.82 -4.19 -17.47
CA ALA A 412 23.03 -3.58 -16.41
C ALA A 412 21.61 -4.18 -16.46
N LYS A 413 21.00 -4.37 -15.30
CA LYS A 413 19.66 -4.93 -15.19
C LYS A 413 18.63 -3.80 -15.16
N VAL A 414 17.50 -4.00 -15.84
CA VAL A 414 16.29 -3.17 -15.76
C VAL A 414 15.18 -4.04 -15.20
N TYR A 415 14.61 -3.69 -14.04
CA TYR A 415 13.78 -4.64 -13.30
C TYR A 415 12.67 -4.02 -12.45
N TYR A 416 11.58 -4.76 -12.33
CA TYR A 416 10.57 -4.58 -11.31
C TYR A 416 10.92 -5.40 -10.06
N LYS A 417 10.55 -4.88 -8.89
CA LYS A 417 10.79 -5.53 -7.59
C LYS A 417 9.48 -6.00 -6.94
N PRO A 418 9.07 -7.27 -7.16
CA PRO A 418 7.79 -7.79 -6.68
C PRO A 418 7.79 -8.23 -5.21
N PHE A 419 8.93 -8.20 -4.51
CA PHE A 419 9.05 -8.64 -3.13
C PHE A 419 10.18 -7.89 -2.42
N TYR A 420 10.06 -7.76 -1.09
CA TYR A 420 11.07 -7.08 -0.27
C TYR A 420 11.47 -7.89 0.96
N THR A 421 12.74 -7.79 1.33
CA THR A 421 13.31 -8.36 2.56
C THR A 421 13.76 -7.28 3.54
N ARG A 422 14.00 -7.67 4.80
CA ARG A 422 14.30 -6.72 5.88
C ARG A 422 15.56 -5.87 5.62
N ASP A 423 16.58 -6.44 4.99
CA ASP A 423 17.85 -5.77 4.68
C ASP A 423 17.73 -4.59 3.69
N GLU A 424 16.57 -4.46 3.06
CA GLU A 424 16.27 -3.45 2.05
C GLU A 424 15.65 -2.17 2.63
N PHE A 425 15.44 -2.14 3.94
CA PHE A 425 14.90 -0.97 4.66
C PHE A 425 15.90 -0.46 5.70
N ASN A 426 15.86 0.85 5.95
CA ASN A 426 16.68 1.47 6.99
C ASN A 426 16.04 1.39 8.38
N ASP A 427 14.72 1.24 8.44
CA ASP A 427 13.91 1.10 9.65
C ASP A 427 12.81 0.04 9.47
N GLU A 428 11.97 -0.13 10.49
CA GLU A 428 10.88 -1.11 10.55
C GLU A 428 9.57 -0.44 11.01
N ARG A 429 9.40 0.84 10.65
CA ARG A 429 8.19 1.60 11.02
C ARG A 429 6.95 0.82 10.56
N TYR A 430 6.01 0.65 11.50
CA TYR A 430 4.82 -0.19 11.36
C TYR A 430 5.05 -1.65 10.91
N SER A 431 6.26 -2.19 10.96
CA SER A 431 6.57 -3.61 10.74
C SER A 431 5.91 -4.21 9.49
N PRO A 432 6.15 -3.67 8.28
CA PRO A 432 5.53 -4.17 7.06
C PRO A 432 5.88 -5.63 6.80
N THR A 433 4.99 -6.37 6.17
CA THR A 433 5.24 -7.76 5.75
C THR A 433 4.82 -7.97 4.31
N PHE A 434 5.42 -8.92 3.61
CA PHE A 434 5.27 -9.02 2.17
C PHE A 434 4.93 -10.43 1.71
N ALA A 435 4.11 -10.51 0.67
CA ALA A 435 3.98 -11.66 -0.21
C ALA A 435 4.39 -11.22 -1.61
N PRO A 436 5.05 -12.07 -2.42
CA PRO A 436 5.47 -11.68 -3.76
C PRO A 436 4.31 -11.21 -4.64
N LYS A 437 4.57 -10.31 -5.58
CA LYS A 437 3.63 -9.97 -6.65
C LYS A 437 3.84 -10.73 -7.97
N ALA A 438 4.95 -11.47 -8.07
CA ALA A 438 5.28 -12.28 -9.23
C ALA A 438 5.67 -13.69 -8.75
N TYR A 439 5.17 -14.70 -9.47
CA TYR A 439 5.27 -16.10 -9.09
C TYR A 439 5.71 -16.98 -10.28
N PRO A 440 6.39 -18.10 -10.02
CA PRO A 440 6.66 -19.12 -11.04
C PRO A 440 5.42 -19.54 -11.82
N GLY A 441 5.58 -19.84 -13.10
CA GLY A 441 4.51 -20.20 -14.03
C GLY A 441 3.84 -19.02 -14.75
N GLN A 442 3.90 -17.81 -14.17
CA GLN A 442 3.34 -16.62 -14.78
C GLN A 442 4.14 -16.17 -16.00
N LYS A 443 3.46 -15.53 -16.95
CA LYS A 443 4.07 -14.92 -18.13
C LYS A 443 4.46 -13.48 -17.84
N VAL A 444 5.65 -13.10 -18.30
CA VAL A 444 6.13 -11.72 -18.34
C VAL A 444 6.22 -11.30 -19.79
N SER A 445 5.68 -10.13 -20.12
CA SER A 445 5.83 -9.55 -21.46
C SER A 445 6.07 -8.05 -21.42
N MET A 446 6.73 -7.54 -22.46
CA MET A 446 6.99 -6.12 -22.66
C MET A 446 7.33 -5.83 -24.13
N GLN A 447 7.20 -4.57 -24.53
CA GLN A 447 7.69 -4.06 -25.81
C GLN A 447 8.98 -3.31 -25.57
N VAL A 448 10.01 -3.57 -26.38
CA VAL A 448 11.33 -2.92 -26.26
C VAL A 448 11.74 -2.31 -27.58
N TYR A 449 12.06 -1.01 -27.59
CA TYR A 449 12.57 -0.30 -28.76
C TYR A 449 14.02 0.14 -28.52
N LEU A 450 14.91 -0.06 -29.49
CA LEU A 450 16.29 0.43 -29.43
C LEU A 450 16.47 1.71 -30.25
N ASP A 451 17.11 2.71 -29.64
CA ASP A 451 17.64 3.90 -30.31
C ASP A 451 19.14 4.03 -29.98
N GLN A 452 19.99 3.41 -30.78
CA GLN A 452 21.43 3.38 -30.56
C GLN A 452 22.14 4.49 -31.33
N TRP A 453 22.93 5.31 -30.63
CA TRP A 453 23.64 6.47 -31.20
C TRP A 453 25.10 6.15 -31.54
N SER A 454 25.74 5.26 -30.78
CA SER A 454 27.10 4.81 -31.03
C SER A 454 27.29 3.33 -30.68
N GLY A 455 28.44 2.79 -31.08
CA GLY A 455 28.75 1.36 -30.99
C GLY A 455 28.88 0.75 -32.37
N ASN A 456 29.63 -0.34 -32.49
CA ASN A 456 29.77 -1.07 -33.75
C ASN A 456 28.95 -2.38 -33.78
N GLU A 457 28.31 -2.72 -32.66
CA GLU A 457 27.35 -3.80 -32.55
C GLU A 457 26.12 -3.33 -31.77
N ALA A 458 24.93 -3.76 -32.20
CA ALA A 458 23.67 -3.47 -31.52
C ALA A 458 23.67 -4.03 -30.10
N MET A 459 23.02 -3.35 -29.15
CA MET A 459 22.79 -3.87 -27.80
C MET A 459 22.00 -5.20 -27.82
N GLY A 460 22.20 -6.02 -26.80
CA GLY A 460 21.37 -7.20 -26.53
C GLY A 460 20.57 -7.05 -25.25
N ILE A 461 19.53 -7.85 -25.12
CA ILE A 461 18.81 -8.05 -23.87
C ILE A 461 18.68 -9.54 -23.56
N ALA A 462 18.54 -9.87 -22.28
CA ALA A 462 18.19 -11.21 -21.84
C ALA A 462 17.15 -11.11 -20.72
N PRO A 463 15.96 -11.73 -20.86
CA PRO A 463 15.05 -11.92 -19.74
C PRO A 463 15.75 -12.51 -18.51
N TYR A 464 15.42 -12.02 -17.33
CA TYR A 464 15.97 -12.58 -16.10
C TYR A 464 15.04 -12.46 -14.91
N ILE A 465 15.29 -13.35 -13.95
CA ILE A 465 14.68 -13.38 -12.63
C ILE A 465 15.81 -13.43 -11.59
N ARG A 466 15.69 -12.72 -10.47
CA ARG A 466 16.57 -12.91 -9.29
C ARG A 466 15.78 -13.53 -8.14
N LEU A 467 16.37 -14.51 -7.46
CA LEU A 467 15.78 -15.16 -6.29
C LEU A 467 16.10 -14.40 -4.98
N ALA A 468 15.17 -14.38 -4.03
CA ALA A 468 15.25 -13.52 -2.85
C ALA A 468 16.28 -13.96 -1.80
N THR A 469 16.51 -15.25 -1.62
CA THR A 469 17.41 -15.77 -0.57
C THR A 469 18.81 -15.99 -1.13
N SER A 470 18.93 -16.79 -2.19
CA SER A 470 20.22 -17.13 -2.81
C SER A 470 20.82 -15.99 -3.64
N LYS A 471 20.00 -14.99 -4.02
CA LYS A 471 20.35 -13.93 -4.99
C LYS A 471 20.80 -14.47 -6.35
N LYS A 472 20.50 -15.74 -6.64
CA LYS A 472 20.77 -16.40 -7.93
C LYS A 472 19.98 -15.70 -9.03
N GLU A 473 20.66 -15.40 -10.14
CA GLU A 473 20.05 -14.85 -11.34
C GLU A 473 19.78 -15.97 -12.35
N LEU A 474 18.53 -16.07 -12.80
CA LEU A 474 18.04 -17.03 -13.77
C LEU A 474 17.86 -16.30 -15.10
N VAL A 475 18.90 -16.28 -15.93
CA VAL A 475 18.90 -15.61 -17.24
C VAL A 475 18.34 -16.55 -18.30
N GLN A 476 17.39 -16.09 -19.11
CA GLN A 476 16.66 -16.91 -20.07
C GLN A 476 16.83 -16.40 -21.50
N GLY A 477 17.83 -16.96 -22.19
CA GLY A 477 18.06 -16.70 -23.61
C GLY A 477 18.57 -15.28 -23.90
N TYR A 478 19.20 -15.12 -25.06
CA TYR A 478 19.73 -13.85 -25.51
C TYR A 478 18.96 -13.37 -26.72
N ILE A 479 18.57 -12.10 -26.70
CA ILE A 479 17.82 -11.45 -27.75
C ILE A 479 18.65 -10.27 -28.24
N LYS A 480 19.04 -10.30 -29.51
CA LYS A 480 19.72 -9.16 -30.13
C LYS A 480 18.66 -8.14 -30.54
N LEU A 481 18.78 -6.91 -30.05
CA LEU A 481 17.88 -5.84 -30.44
C LEU A 481 18.17 -5.38 -31.87
N VAL A 482 17.14 -4.90 -32.55
CA VAL A 482 17.23 -4.27 -33.86
C VAL A 482 17.08 -2.77 -33.65
N ASP A 483 18.07 -2.01 -34.11
CA ASP A 483 18.05 -0.56 -33.99
C ASP A 483 16.85 0.01 -34.75
N LYS A 484 16.11 0.90 -34.09
CA LYS A 484 14.91 1.57 -34.59
C LYS A 484 13.67 0.69 -34.81
N GLU A 485 13.59 -0.46 -34.17
CA GLU A 485 12.42 -1.34 -34.24
C GLU A 485 11.89 -1.73 -32.85
N TRP A 486 10.56 -1.89 -32.74
CA TRP A 486 9.91 -2.46 -31.57
C TRP A 486 10.01 -3.98 -31.61
N LEU A 487 10.40 -4.56 -30.49
CA LEU A 487 10.48 -6.00 -30.29
C LEU A 487 9.60 -6.41 -29.12
N HIS A 488 8.71 -7.37 -29.38
CA HIS A 488 7.96 -8.02 -28.33
C HIS A 488 8.84 -9.06 -27.62
N VAL A 489 8.96 -8.92 -26.30
CA VAL A 489 9.68 -9.85 -25.43
C VAL A 489 8.65 -10.53 -24.55
N GLU A 490 8.63 -11.87 -24.56
CA GLU A 490 7.80 -12.69 -23.68
C GLU A 490 8.63 -13.84 -23.10
N PHE A 491 8.45 -14.12 -21.82
CA PHE A 491 9.04 -15.27 -21.13
C PHE A 491 8.15 -15.74 -19.98
N THR A 492 8.43 -16.94 -19.47
CA THR A 492 7.74 -17.51 -18.31
C THR A 492 8.68 -17.49 -17.11
N ILE A 493 8.18 -17.02 -15.96
CA ILE A 493 8.92 -17.08 -14.69
C ILE A 493 9.19 -18.57 -14.39
N PRO A 494 10.47 -18.99 -14.35
CA PRO A 494 10.83 -20.38 -14.13
C PRO A 494 10.52 -20.81 -12.69
N ASP A 495 10.58 -22.11 -12.44
CA ASP A 495 10.54 -22.64 -11.08
C ASP A 495 11.65 -22.00 -10.22
N ALA A 496 11.25 -21.45 -9.07
CA ALA A 496 12.13 -20.81 -8.11
C ALA A 496 12.72 -21.79 -7.09
N GLU A 497 12.46 -23.10 -7.25
CA GLU A 497 12.95 -24.16 -6.37
C GLU A 497 12.60 -23.88 -4.89
N GLY A 498 11.41 -23.32 -4.62
CA GLY A 498 10.96 -23.00 -3.26
C GLY A 498 11.38 -21.63 -2.72
N GLU A 499 12.14 -20.83 -3.49
CA GLU A 499 12.47 -19.45 -3.15
C GLU A 499 11.43 -18.43 -3.66
N LEU A 500 11.51 -17.21 -3.13
CA LEU A 500 10.67 -16.09 -3.55
C LEU A 500 11.34 -15.30 -4.69
N ILE A 501 10.53 -14.67 -5.54
CA ILE A 501 11.00 -13.83 -6.64
C ILE A 501 11.39 -12.44 -6.11
N ASP A 502 12.67 -12.06 -6.24
CA ASP A 502 13.22 -10.77 -5.80
C ASP A 502 13.12 -9.69 -6.88
N GLU A 503 13.45 -10.06 -8.12
CA GLU A 503 13.47 -9.17 -9.28
C GLU A 503 12.95 -9.90 -10.51
N VAL A 504 12.24 -9.16 -11.37
CA VAL A 504 11.81 -9.63 -12.69
C VAL A 504 12.11 -8.53 -13.71
N GLY A 505 12.76 -8.87 -14.82
CA GLY A 505 13.02 -7.90 -15.88
C GLY A 505 13.95 -8.40 -16.97
N ILE A 506 14.82 -7.52 -17.44
CA ILE A 506 15.80 -7.78 -18.50
C ILE A 506 17.21 -7.35 -18.09
N VAL A 507 18.22 -8.07 -18.56
CA VAL A 507 19.63 -7.67 -18.53
C VAL A 507 19.93 -7.00 -19.87
N LEU A 508 20.33 -5.73 -19.84
CA LEU A 508 20.82 -4.98 -20.99
C LEU A 508 22.33 -5.21 -21.15
N GLU A 509 22.77 -5.66 -22.32
CA GLU A 509 24.15 -6.10 -22.57
C GLU A 509 24.80 -5.35 -23.73
N ALA A 510 26.04 -4.88 -23.51
CA ALA A 510 26.85 -4.27 -24.55
C ALA A 510 27.72 -5.30 -25.27
N TYR A 511 27.58 -5.40 -26.58
CA TYR A 511 28.42 -6.27 -27.39
C TYR A 511 29.61 -5.56 -28.05
N SER A 512 29.57 -4.23 -28.18
CA SER A 512 30.67 -3.46 -28.75
C SER A 512 31.93 -3.49 -27.86
N PRO A 513 33.16 -3.50 -28.42
CA PRO A 513 34.38 -3.48 -27.63
C PRO A 513 34.68 -2.08 -27.07
N ALA A 514 35.61 -1.98 -26.12
CA ALA A 514 35.93 -0.73 -25.40
C ALA A 514 36.31 0.48 -26.29
N LYS A 515 36.77 0.26 -27.53
CA LYS A 515 37.07 1.33 -28.49
C LYS A 515 35.81 1.95 -29.12
N PHE A 516 34.72 1.19 -29.20
CA PHE A 516 33.46 1.57 -29.84
C PHE A 516 32.34 1.45 -28.82
N LYS A 517 32.44 2.17 -27.70
CA LYS A 517 31.45 2.07 -26.63
C LYS A 517 30.04 2.35 -27.16
N SER A 518 29.10 1.50 -26.77
CA SER A 518 27.68 1.66 -27.09
C SER A 518 27.10 2.78 -26.24
N MET A 519 26.35 3.67 -26.88
CA MET A 519 25.60 4.77 -26.25
C MET A 519 24.28 4.92 -26.98
N GLY A 520 23.21 5.20 -26.24
CA GLY A 520 21.88 5.33 -26.78
C GLY A 520 20.85 5.12 -25.69
N ARG A 521 19.68 4.66 -26.07
CA ARG A 521 18.59 4.38 -25.15
C ARG A 521 17.71 3.24 -25.64
N ILE A 522 17.04 2.60 -24.70
CA ILE A 522 15.90 1.73 -24.99
C ILE A 522 14.62 2.36 -24.44
N PHE A 523 13.49 2.06 -25.06
CA PHE A 523 12.17 2.35 -24.52
C PHE A 523 11.46 1.05 -24.19
N ILE A 524 10.85 0.98 -23.01
CA ILE A 524 10.04 -0.14 -22.56
C ILE A 524 8.60 0.34 -22.41
N ASP A 525 7.68 -0.41 -23.00
CA ASP A 525 6.25 -0.15 -22.92
C ASP A 525 5.50 -1.47 -22.68
N GLU A 526 4.27 -1.38 -22.18
CA GLU A 526 3.37 -2.52 -21.99
C GLU A 526 3.97 -3.65 -21.13
N PHE A 527 4.64 -3.32 -20.02
CA PHE A 527 5.21 -4.33 -19.11
C PHE A 527 4.09 -5.03 -18.34
N ARG A 528 4.02 -6.36 -18.47
CA ARG A 528 2.94 -7.17 -17.91
C ARG A 528 3.48 -8.40 -17.18
N ILE A 529 2.85 -8.75 -16.06
CA ILE A 529 2.96 -10.07 -15.43
C ILE A 529 1.56 -10.61 -15.24
N SER A 530 1.25 -11.72 -15.91
CA SER A 530 -0.11 -12.28 -15.94
C SER A 530 -0.13 -13.80 -16.10
N GLY A 531 -1.33 -14.38 -15.98
CA GLY A 531 -1.55 -15.81 -16.09
C GLY A 531 -1.39 -16.56 -14.75
N PRO A 532 -1.68 -17.87 -14.77
CA PRO A 532 -1.69 -18.69 -13.57
C PRO A 532 -0.27 -18.88 -13.00
N SER A 533 -0.20 -19.05 -11.68
CA SER A 533 1.02 -19.39 -10.97
C SER A 533 1.03 -20.87 -10.53
N GLU A 534 2.23 -21.46 -10.49
CA GLU A 534 2.46 -22.79 -9.93
C GLU A 534 3.80 -22.80 -9.20
N TYR A 535 3.77 -22.94 -7.87
CA TYR A 535 4.98 -22.86 -7.04
C TYR A 535 4.83 -23.61 -5.73
N HIS A 536 5.95 -23.75 -5.03
CA HIS A 536 5.99 -24.24 -3.66
C HIS A 536 6.83 -23.31 -2.78
N ILE A 537 6.64 -23.40 -1.47
CA ILE A 537 7.43 -22.67 -0.48
C ILE A 537 8.31 -23.68 0.25
N ASP A 538 9.63 -23.50 0.13
CA ASP A 538 10.61 -24.25 0.91
C ASP A 538 11.01 -23.45 2.16
N PHE A 539 10.52 -23.88 3.32
CA PHE A 539 10.79 -23.21 4.61
C PHE A 539 12.26 -23.24 5.02
N ALA A 540 13.08 -24.17 4.49
CA ALA A 540 14.52 -24.15 4.73
C ALA A 540 15.21 -22.95 4.04
N LYS A 541 14.54 -22.31 3.07
CA LYS A 541 15.01 -21.12 2.35
C LYS A 541 14.30 -19.83 2.78
N GLN A 542 13.35 -19.92 3.72
CA GLN A 542 12.66 -18.76 4.27
C GLN A 542 13.39 -18.19 5.48
N GLN A 543 13.00 -16.99 5.88
CA GLN A 543 13.61 -16.26 7.00
C GLN A 543 12.54 -15.55 7.83
N ILE A 544 12.93 -15.06 9.01
CA ILE A 544 12.08 -14.18 9.82
C ILE A 544 12.39 -12.74 9.42
N ASN A 545 11.43 -12.07 8.78
CA ASN A 545 11.48 -10.64 8.47
C ASN A 545 10.33 -9.93 9.16
N PHE A 546 10.62 -8.81 9.83
CA PHE A 546 9.60 -7.98 10.53
C PHE A 546 8.72 -8.80 11.49
N GLY A 547 9.31 -9.77 12.19
CA GLY A 547 8.60 -10.66 13.12
C GLY A 547 7.75 -11.77 12.47
N CYS A 548 7.75 -11.89 11.13
CA CYS A 548 7.00 -12.90 10.40
C CYS A 548 7.90 -13.84 9.59
N VAL A 549 7.45 -15.08 9.39
CA VAL A 549 8.11 -16.06 8.54
C VAL A 549 7.79 -15.68 7.09
N THR A 550 8.79 -15.48 6.23
CA THR A 550 8.52 -15.15 4.83
C THR A 550 7.87 -16.33 4.10
N PRO A 551 6.96 -16.10 3.13
CA PRO A 551 6.32 -14.85 2.73
C PRO A 551 4.99 -14.56 3.47
N PHE A 552 4.84 -14.99 4.72
CA PHE A 552 3.60 -14.91 5.47
C PHE A 552 3.46 -13.60 6.25
N SER A 553 2.21 -13.15 6.33
CA SER A 553 1.76 -12.13 7.26
C SER A 553 1.02 -12.83 8.39
N HIS A 554 1.54 -12.69 9.61
CA HIS A 554 0.99 -13.36 10.78
C HIS A 554 0.00 -12.47 11.53
N ASN A 555 -1.04 -13.09 12.06
CA ASN A 555 -1.98 -12.47 12.98
C ASN A 555 -2.17 -13.39 14.19
N HIS A 556 -1.86 -12.87 15.37
CA HIS A 556 -1.72 -13.65 16.61
C HIS A 556 -0.71 -14.81 16.52
N GLY A 557 -0.55 -15.54 17.62
CA GLY A 557 0.34 -16.70 17.71
C GLY A 557 1.83 -16.37 17.76
N ALA A 558 2.62 -17.32 18.25
CA ALA A 558 4.07 -17.30 18.14
C ALA A 558 4.48 -18.20 16.97
N TRP A 559 5.09 -17.58 15.96
CA TRP A 559 5.50 -18.26 14.74
C TRP A 559 7.02 -18.30 14.64
N SER A 560 7.55 -19.42 14.15
CA SER A 560 8.99 -19.62 14.01
C SER A 560 9.31 -20.54 12.85
N LEU A 561 10.59 -20.58 12.47
CA LEU A 561 11.13 -21.58 11.56
C LEU A 561 11.84 -22.65 12.37
N GLU A 562 11.38 -23.89 12.25
CA GLU A 562 11.99 -25.05 12.89
C GLU A 562 12.28 -26.11 11.84
N GLN A 563 13.58 -26.36 11.59
CA GLN A 563 14.06 -27.25 10.53
C GLN A 563 13.58 -26.79 9.14
N ASP A 564 12.69 -27.55 8.51
CA ASP A 564 12.09 -27.35 7.19
C ASP A 564 10.61 -26.97 7.27
N ALA A 565 10.18 -26.40 8.40
CA ALA A 565 8.78 -26.10 8.69
C ALA A 565 8.58 -24.70 9.25
N MET A 566 7.41 -24.13 8.95
CA MET A 566 6.83 -23.07 9.77
C MET A 566 6.11 -23.69 10.96
N TYR A 567 6.46 -23.25 12.15
CA TYR A 567 5.92 -23.75 13.40
C TYR A 567 5.09 -22.70 14.11
N LEU A 568 3.88 -23.09 14.52
CA LEU A 568 2.95 -22.30 15.32
C LEU A 568 2.89 -22.83 16.76
N MET A 569 2.92 -21.92 17.72
CA MET A 569 2.45 -22.13 19.09
C MET A 569 1.51 -21.00 19.49
N THR A 570 0.30 -21.34 19.94
CA THR A 570 -0.69 -20.34 20.36
C THR A 570 -1.64 -20.89 21.43
N ALA A 571 -2.16 -19.99 22.28
CA ALA A 571 -3.24 -20.25 23.21
C ALA A 571 -4.62 -19.84 22.66
N ASP A 572 -4.63 -18.96 21.66
CA ASP A 572 -5.79 -18.32 21.06
C ASP A 572 -5.83 -18.58 19.54
N PRO A 573 -6.92 -18.24 18.82
CA PRO A 573 -6.92 -18.30 17.37
C PRO A 573 -5.72 -17.56 16.76
N ALA A 574 -5.16 -18.13 15.71
CA ALA A 574 -4.01 -17.55 15.01
C ALA A 574 -4.03 -17.88 13.53
N GLU A 575 -3.55 -16.94 12.72
CA GLU A 575 -3.54 -17.03 11.27
C GLU A 575 -2.20 -16.62 10.66
N ALA A 576 -1.86 -17.21 9.52
CA ALA A 576 -0.75 -16.80 8.69
C ALA A 576 -1.18 -16.83 7.22
N TYR A 577 -1.07 -15.71 6.53
CA TYR A 577 -1.57 -15.55 5.15
C TYR A 577 -0.47 -15.17 4.15
N THR A 578 -0.59 -15.66 2.92
CA THR A 578 0.30 -15.32 1.80
C THR A 578 -0.35 -15.56 0.43
N GLY A 579 0.36 -15.26 -0.65
CA GLY A 579 -0.10 -15.46 -2.02
C GLY A 579 -0.78 -14.24 -2.63
N ASN A 580 -1.19 -14.37 -3.89
CA ASN A 580 -1.89 -13.33 -4.62
C ASN A 580 -3.26 -13.01 -3.98
N TYR A 581 -3.48 -11.74 -3.60
CA TYR A 581 -4.71 -11.30 -2.96
C TYR A 581 -5.94 -11.47 -3.88
N PHE A 582 -5.76 -11.42 -5.20
CA PHE A 582 -6.84 -11.51 -6.19
C PHE A 582 -6.95 -12.90 -6.83
N ALA A 583 -6.26 -13.91 -6.31
CA ALA A 583 -6.36 -15.29 -6.80
C ALA A 583 -7.80 -15.82 -6.68
N LYS A 584 -8.36 -16.35 -7.78
CA LYS A 584 -9.76 -16.79 -7.87
C LYS A 584 -9.89 -18.31 -7.70
N ASP A 585 -9.29 -19.04 -8.65
CA ASP A 585 -9.39 -20.48 -8.76
C ASP A 585 -8.02 -21.13 -8.60
N TYR A 586 -7.85 -21.88 -7.51
CA TYR A 586 -6.58 -22.50 -7.16
C TYR A 586 -6.73 -23.70 -6.24
N SER A 587 -5.68 -24.49 -6.19
CA SER A 587 -5.50 -25.57 -5.23
C SER A 587 -4.26 -25.27 -4.38
N VAL A 588 -4.41 -25.39 -3.06
CA VAL A 588 -3.30 -25.33 -2.10
C VAL A 588 -3.18 -26.68 -1.41
N SER A 589 -1.97 -27.24 -1.40
CA SER A 589 -1.60 -28.47 -0.67
C SER A 589 -0.59 -28.11 0.41
N ILE A 590 -0.80 -28.58 1.63
CA ILE A 590 0.06 -28.32 2.79
C ILE A 590 0.21 -29.60 3.59
N ARG A 591 1.43 -29.92 4.03
CA ARG A 591 1.63 -30.94 5.04
C ARG A 591 1.44 -30.36 6.43
N VAL A 592 0.46 -30.89 7.15
CA VAL A 592 0.08 -30.43 8.47
C VAL A 592 0.41 -31.52 9.48
N ASN A 593 1.21 -31.19 10.49
CA ASN A 593 1.47 -32.07 11.62
C ASN A 593 0.96 -31.39 12.91
N PRO A 594 -0.24 -31.76 13.39
CA PRO A 594 -0.78 -31.26 14.64
C PRO A 594 -0.06 -31.89 15.84
N GLN A 595 0.47 -31.05 16.73
CA GLN A 595 1.20 -31.45 17.94
C GLN A 595 0.36 -31.26 19.20
N TYR A 596 -0.57 -30.31 19.16
CA TYR A 596 -1.52 -30.01 20.23
C TYR A 596 -2.69 -29.20 19.69
N GLY A 597 -3.87 -29.33 20.29
CA GLY A 597 -5.06 -28.59 19.89
C GLY A 597 -6.04 -29.45 19.11
N PHE A 598 -7.13 -28.82 18.66
CA PHE A 598 -8.23 -29.49 17.98
C PHE A 598 -8.54 -28.90 16.60
N SER A 599 -7.85 -27.83 16.19
CA SER A 599 -8.16 -27.10 14.95
C SER A 599 -6.88 -26.76 14.20
N HIS A 600 -6.73 -27.34 13.00
CA HIS A 600 -5.56 -27.18 12.13
C HIS A 600 -6.03 -27.06 10.69
N LEU A 601 -6.28 -25.82 10.26
CA LEU A 601 -7.00 -25.50 9.04
C LEU A 601 -6.10 -24.82 8.02
N VAL A 602 -6.43 -25.02 6.75
CA VAL A 602 -5.90 -24.29 5.61
C VAL A 602 -6.92 -23.23 5.21
N ALA A 603 -6.47 -21.99 5.10
CA ALA A 603 -7.29 -20.87 4.65
C ALA A 603 -7.22 -20.74 3.12
N VAL A 604 -8.37 -20.50 2.49
CA VAL A 604 -8.49 -20.19 1.06
C VAL A 604 -9.50 -19.07 0.85
N ARG A 605 -9.29 -18.30 -0.22
CA ARG A 605 -10.01 -17.06 -0.55
C ARG A 605 -10.15 -16.14 0.64
N ALA A 606 -9.09 -16.03 1.43
CA ALA A 606 -9.04 -15.09 2.53
C ALA A 606 -8.89 -13.67 1.96
N GLN A 607 -9.80 -12.79 2.37
CA GLN A 607 -9.81 -11.37 1.98
C GLN A 607 -9.35 -10.48 3.15
N GLY A 608 -8.90 -11.08 4.24
CA GLY A 608 -8.36 -10.42 5.42
C GLY A 608 -8.55 -11.28 6.67
N ALA A 609 -8.38 -10.68 7.85
CA ALA A 609 -8.51 -11.37 9.13
C ALA A 609 -9.95 -11.82 9.42
N MET A 610 -10.96 -11.15 8.84
CA MET A 610 -12.38 -11.38 9.16
C MET A 610 -13.16 -12.05 8.02
N ARG A 611 -12.50 -12.37 6.90
CA ARG A 611 -13.16 -12.81 5.66
C ARG A 611 -12.37 -13.92 4.99
N GLY A 612 -12.96 -15.10 4.83
CA GLY A 612 -12.36 -16.22 4.10
C GLY A 612 -13.00 -17.56 4.38
N TYR A 613 -12.52 -18.61 3.72
CA TYR A 613 -12.86 -19.99 4.03
C TYR A 613 -11.69 -20.70 4.71
N HIS A 614 -11.98 -21.61 5.62
CA HIS A 614 -10.97 -22.33 6.40
C HIS A 614 -11.38 -23.79 6.50
N ALA A 615 -10.53 -24.71 6.02
CA ALA A 615 -10.85 -26.12 5.95
C ALA A 615 -9.67 -27.01 6.38
N GLY A 616 -9.94 -28.08 7.09
CA GLY A 616 -8.89 -28.98 7.58
C GLY A 616 -9.32 -29.85 8.75
N LEU A 617 -8.36 -30.23 9.58
CA LEU A 617 -8.56 -31.08 10.75
C LEU A 617 -9.26 -30.27 11.86
N ASP A 618 -10.31 -30.84 12.43
CA ASP A 618 -11.19 -30.18 13.40
C ASP A 618 -11.51 -31.10 14.60
N GLU A 619 -12.21 -30.57 15.60
CA GLU A 619 -12.57 -31.29 16.82
C GLU A 619 -13.39 -32.57 16.57
N ASP A 620 -13.45 -33.45 17.57
CA ASP A 620 -14.28 -34.67 17.56
C ASP A 620 -14.00 -35.68 16.43
N GLY A 621 -12.75 -35.72 15.94
CA GLY A 621 -12.35 -36.61 14.86
C GLY A 621 -13.12 -36.31 13.57
N GLU A 622 -13.22 -35.01 13.26
CA GLU A 622 -13.82 -34.51 12.03
C GLU A 622 -12.82 -33.73 11.20
N VAL A 623 -13.19 -33.58 9.93
CA VAL A 623 -12.72 -32.48 9.10
C VAL A 623 -13.88 -31.53 8.86
N SER A 624 -13.57 -30.25 8.75
CA SER A 624 -14.59 -29.20 8.62
C SER A 624 -14.22 -28.19 7.55
N LEU A 625 -15.25 -27.54 7.02
CA LEU A 625 -15.17 -26.31 6.25
C LEU A 625 -15.92 -25.23 7.00
N TYR A 626 -15.22 -24.14 7.32
CA TYR A 626 -15.74 -22.93 7.94
C TYR A 626 -15.73 -21.77 6.95
N ILE A 627 -16.68 -20.86 7.10
CA ILE A 627 -16.61 -19.50 6.58
C ILE A 627 -16.39 -18.53 7.74
N ASN A 628 -15.45 -17.61 7.59
CA ASN A 628 -15.35 -16.42 8.42
C ASN A 628 -15.92 -15.25 7.62
N ASN A 629 -16.99 -14.63 8.13
CA ASN A 629 -17.51 -13.38 7.61
C ASN A 629 -17.90 -12.50 8.80
N PHE A 630 -16.87 -11.98 9.48
CA PHE A 630 -16.97 -11.32 10.78
C PHE A 630 -17.52 -12.26 11.86
N GLY A 631 -17.04 -13.50 11.84
CA GLY A 631 -17.46 -14.59 12.71
C GLY A 631 -17.40 -15.93 11.97
N TYR A 632 -16.88 -16.95 12.66
CA TYR A 632 -16.77 -18.30 12.11
C TYR A 632 -18.10 -19.04 12.14
N LYS A 633 -18.45 -19.67 11.01
CA LYS A 633 -19.61 -20.54 10.87
C LYS A 633 -19.20 -21.82 10.12
N LYS A 634 -19.50 -22.98 10.69
CA LYS A 634 -19.30 -24.27 10.02
C LYS A 634 -20.30 -24.41 8.86
N LEU A 635 -19.80 -24.65 7.65
CA LEU A 635 -20.58 -24.88 6.44
C LEU A 635 -20.78 -26.36 6.15
N ALA A 636 -19.73 -27.16 6.35
CA ALA A 636 -19.75 -28.61 6.13
C ALA A 636 -18.77 -29.30 7.07
N GLY A 637 -18.97 -30.61 7.27
CA GLY A 637 -18.03 -31.47 7.98
C GLY A 637 -18.21 -32.93 7.61
N SER A 638 -17.17 -33.73 7.82
CA SER A 638 -17.17 -35.18 7.59
C SER A 638 -16.37 -35.87 8.69
N LYS A 639 -16.74 -37.12 9.03
CA LYS A 639 -16.02 -37.90 10.04
C LYS A 639 -14.68 -38.36 9.47
N PHE A 640 -13.60 -38.04 10.17
CA PHE A 640 -12.24 -38.41 9.81
C PHE A 640 -11.39 -38.44 11.08
N VAL A 641 -11.06 -39.65 11.54
CA VAL A 641 -10.25 -39.81 12.76
C VAL A 641 -8.81 -39.44 12.45
N TRP A 642 -8.31 -38.42 13.13
CA TRP A 642 -6.93 -37.96 13.06
C TRP A 642 -6.27 -37.99 14.44
N GLU A 643 -4.94 -38.01 14.46
CA GLU A 643 -4.10 -38.21 15.63
C GLU A 643 -3.05 -37.09 15.70
N LEU A 644 -2.64 -36.73 16.92
CA LEU A 644 -1.51 -35.84 17.13
C LEU A 644 -0.21 -36.54 16.72
N ASP A 645 0.82 -35.74 16.44
CA ASP A 645 2.16 -36.17 16.04
C ASP A 645 2.23 -36.93 14.70
N ARG A 646 1.13 -36.99 13.95
CA ARG A 646 1.06 -37.55 12.59
C ARG A 646 1.03 -36.44 11.55
N GLU A 647 1.74 -36.63 10.44
CA GLU A 647 1.67 -35.73 9.28
C GLU A 647 0.50 -36.11 8.35
N TYR A 648 -0.21 -35.10 7.85
CA TYR A 648 -1.34 -35.20 6.92
C TYR A 648 -1.09 -34.32 5.69
N ASP A 649 -1.35 -34.83 4.48
CA ASP A 649 -1.43 -34.00 3.26
C ASP A 649 -2.82 -33.39 3.15
N VAL A 650 -2.94 -32.11 3.46
CA VAL A 650 -4.20 -31.35 3.42
C VAL A 650 -4.25 -30.55 2.13
N ARG A 651 -5.24 -30.83 1.28
CA ARG A 651 -5.48 -30.09 0.05
C ARG A 651 -6.83 -29.40 0.08
N VAL A 652 -6.83 -28.08 -0.15
CA VAL A 652 -8.05 -27.30 -0.34
C VAL A 652 -8.05 -26.73 -1.76
N THR A 653 -9.13 -26.95 -2.49
CA THR A 653 -9.32 -26.43 -3.84
C THR A 653 -10.54 -25.53 -3.88
N ALA A 654 -10.36 -24.31 -4.36
CA ALA A 654 -11.45 -23.39 -4.67
C ALA A 654 -11.56 -23.24 -6.19
N GLN A 655 -12.72 -23.55 -6.76
CA GLN A 655 -12.97 -23.47 -8.21
C GLN A 655 -14.40 -23.01 -8.46
N GLY A 656 -14.58 -21.83 -9.07
CA GLY A 656 -15.90 -21.20 -9.18
C GLY A 656 -16.52 -21.01 -7.80
N SER A 657 -17.72 -21.52 -7.55
CA SER A 657 -18.33 -21.53 -6.20
C SER A 657 -18.05 -22.81 -5.40
N THR A 658 -17.26 -23.74 -5.93
CA THR A 658 -17.02 -25.04 -5.27
C THR A 658 -15.74 -24.99 -4.44
N ILE A 659 -15.86 -25.43 -3.19
CA ILE A 659 -14.74 -25.62 -2.27
C ILE A 659 -14.65 -27.09 -1.92
N THR A 660 -13.47 -27.66 -2.13
CA THR A 660 -13.19 -29.08 -1.88
C THR A 660 -12.05 -29.22 -0.89
N LEU A 661 -12.24 -30.07 0.12
CA LEU A 661 -11.20 -30.50 1.06
C LEU A 661 -10.87 -31.97 0.81
N ALA A 662 -9.59 -32.26 0.63
CA ALA A 662 -9.06 -33.61 0.62
C ALA A 662 -7.95 -33.77 1.67
N ILE A 663 -7.90 -34.94 2.31
CA ILE A 663 -6.84 -35.32 3.26
C ILE A 663 -6.22 -36.64 2.78
N ASP A 664 -4.89 -36.70 2.70
CA ASP A 664 -4.13 -37.87 2.24
C ASP A 664 -4.62 -38.42 0.87
N GLY A 665 -5.10 -37.51 0.01
CA GLY A 665 -5.63 -37.82 -1.32
C GLY A 665 -7.11 -38.23 -1.37
N GLU A 666 -7.78 -38.39 -0.24
CA GLU A 666 -9.22 -38.68 -0.17
C GLU A 666 -10.05 -37.39 -0.11
N GLU A 667 -10.99 -37.20 -1.05
CA GLU A 667 -11.94 -36.08 -1.01
C GLU A 667 -12.99 -36.31 0.08
N LEU A 668 -12.98 -35.48 1.13
CA LEU A 668 -13.84 -35.63 2.30
C LEU A 668 -14.97 -34.60 2.36
N ILE A 669 -14.75 -33.40 1.81
CA ILE A 669 -15.77 -32.34 1.72
C ILE A 669 -15.79 -31.78 0.31
N LYS A 670 -17.00 -31.57 -0.21
CA LYS A 670 -17.27 -30.77 -1.40
C LYS A 670 -18.50 -29.91 -1.12
N HIS A 671 -18.34 -28.60 -1.16
CA HIS A 671 -19.37 -27.64 -0.78
C HIS A 671 -19.48 -26.52 -1.82
N GLN A 672 -20.67 -25.95 -1.98
CA GLN A 672 -20.90 -24.81 -2.86
C GLN A 672 -21.24 -23.58 -2.03
N ASP A 673 -20.44 -22.52 -2.17
CA ASP A 673 -20.65 -21.21 -1.57
C ASP A 673 -19.97 -20.15 -2.45
N ASP A 674 -20.67 -19.04 -2.71
CA ASP A 674 -20.22 -17.95 -3.58
C ASP A 674 -19.97 -16.63 -2.83
N THR A 675 -19.91 -16.67 -1.50
CA THR A 675 -19.68 -15.49 -0.66
C THR A 675 -18.35 -14.81 -0.97
N PHE A 676 -17.27 -15.60 -1.13
CA PHE A 676 -15.95 -15.09 -1.52
C PHE A 676 -15.47 -15.76 -2.81
N ALA A 677 -15.25 -14.94 -3.84
CA ALA A 677 -14.85 -15.40 -5.17
C ALA A 677 -13.32 -15.39 -5.40
N TYR A 678 -12.58 -14.71 -4.54
CA TYR A 678 -11.13 -14.55 -4.65
C TYR A 678 -10.51 -14.35 -3.26
N GLY A 679 -9.20 -14.54 -3.14
CA GLY A 679 -8.45 -14.19 -1.95
C GLY A 679 -7.15 -14.97 -1.82
N MET A 680 -6.32 -14.52 -0.87
CA MET A 680 -5.08 -15.17 -0.48
C MET A 680 -5.34 -16.55 0.16
N TYR A 681 -4.28 -17.32 0.34
CA TYR A 681 -4.33 -18.59 1.08
C TYR A 681 -3.49 -18.49 2.36
N GLY A 682 -3.58 -19.49 3.21
CA GLY A 682 -2.83 -19.48 4.46
C GLY A 682 -3.14 -20.67 5.35
N VAL A 683 -2.85 -20.51 6.62
CA VAL A 683 -3.17 -21.47 7.67
C VAL A 683 -3.87 -20.76 8.83
N THR A 684 -4.75 -21.49 9.51
CA THR A 684 -5.58 -20.97 10.59
C THR A 684 -5.75 -22.03 11.67
N THR A 685 -5.78 -21.59 12.91
CA THR A 685 -6.23 -22.39 14.06
C THR A 685 -7.31 -21.61 14.79
N LEU A 686 -8.39 -22.27 15.20
CA LEU A 686 -9.53 -21.61 15.87
C LEU A 686 -9.42 -21.58 17.40
N GLY A 687 -8.25 -21.91 17.95
CA GLY A 687 -7.99 -21.96 19.38
C GLY A 687 -6.57 -22.41 19.68
N ALA A 688 -6.31 -22.83 20.91
CA ALA A 688 -4.99 -23.27 21.34
C ALA A 688 -4.44 -24.39 20.44
N ALA A 689 -3.24 -24.20 19.91
CA ALA A 689 -2.65 -25.12 18.95
C ALA A 689 -1.11 -25.11 19.00
N ARG A 690 -0.53 -26.26 18.69
CA ARG A 690 0.87 -26.42 18.27
C ARG A 690 0.86 -27.18 16.95
N THR A 691 1.46 -26.62 15.90
CA THR A 691 1.35 -27.20 14.54
C THR A 691 2.60 -26.93 13.74
N TYR A 692 3.10 -27.94 13.03
CA TYR A 692 4.07 -27.75 11.95
C TYR A 692 3.37 -27.72 10.59
N PHE A 693 3.77 -26.78 9.74
CA PHE A 693 3.34 -26.66 8.36
C PHE A 693 4.57 -26.81 7.44
N ARG A 694 4.49 -27.73 6.47
CA ARG A 694 5.58 -28.04 5.52
C ARG A 694 5.08 -28.14 4.09
N ASP A 695 6.01 -28.05 3.14
CA ASP A 695 5.80 -28.37 1.70
C ASP A 695 4.52 -27.73 1.13
N ILE A 696 4.36 -26.42 1.34
CA ILE A 696 3.19 -25.68 0.85
C ILE A 696 3.32 -25.54 -0.67
N ARG A 697 2.31 -25.99 -1.42
CA ARG A 697 2.25 -25.92 -2.88
C ARG A 697 0.97 -25.22 -3.32
N LEU A 698 1.09 -24.33 -4.28
CA LEU A 698 -0.03 -23.64 -4.92
C LEU A 698 -0.04 -23.94 -6.42
N THR A 699 -1.23 -24.18 -6.95
CA THR A 699 -1.49 -24.23 -8.40
C THR A 699 -2.75 -23.42 -8.72
N GLU A 700 -2.60 -22.30 -9.41
CA GLU A 700 -3.72 -21.56 -9.99
C GLU A 700 -4.18 -22.22 -11.30
N ARG A 701 -5.49 -22.09 -11.60
CA ARG A 701 -6.10 -22.62 -12.82
C ARG A 701 -6.71 -21.50 -13.64
N VAL A 702 -6.75 -21.69 -14.96
CA VAL A 702 -7.41 -20.81 -15.93
C VAL A 702 -8.89 -21.14 -16.03
#